data_AF-J3NZ67-F1
#
_entry.id   AF-J3NZ67-F1
#
_cell.length_a   1.000
_cell.length_b   1.000
_cell.length_c   1.000
_cell.angle_alpha   90.00
_cell.angle_beta   90.00
_cell.angle_gamma   90.00
#
_symmetry.space_group_name_H-M   'P 1'
#
loop_
_entity.id
_entity.type
_entity.pdbx_description
1 polymer ?
#
loop_
_entity_poly.entity_id
_entity_poly.type
_entity_poly.pdbx_seq_one_letter_code
_entity_poly.pdbx_strand_id
1 'polypeptide(L)'
;MKSILVAGLLGQLAASSPSPASLPVQIETRTALDSHLANIHLSVRDGAALAARSPLSFTYGSCASKREADAHHVIARTAATVAADGSRLVWRIPTEAQARGCISAWDTATGALVGRSAPQEMHAERSRRRRRSLRARDGIHMNATNGIDAHGPWFDGVALLEGKNLSAIDVEKAKAKKVGIVGAGMSGLMTYLVLSQAGFKNLEIIEASKRLGGRVHTTYLSGGPFDYSYQEMGPMRFPKTIELEGQTLNITDHQMVFDLSDELNRLNRGNGKNLTIDWIPWYQRANNSLIYNDDIKLPSGIAPTQAEIDADPSLEISRPWDPSTIAAAEARNPIVDNYEFMAKAARNMFRAHAEFVKNGVGSLPGPGDRWSEFAFMVNYLGLSLNDTSILAGEGSESFWTDIYDELYFNAATWSTIDGGLNRLPLAFEPLVGGATTFGRKIERVRRDAAAKTVTLQWRDKPTDTEFKSSTYDFAVVGVPFTVVKQWRFSPRLDATITNAMRQMPYADACKVALEFSERFWETRLPKPIYGGCSTTTDIPGIGTICYPSYNINGTGPASILGSYIFDNHFGSRFGGLSEAEHVQYVLDAILEIHGPAAAGLYTGKHDRVCWEIDPLQSGSWASPTVGQHELFIPEYFKTHDGVVFVGEHTSYTHGWIASAIESALRGSVQLLLELGLVDEAKAVIEKWMARWIEI
;
A
#
# COMPACT_ATOMS: atom_id res chain seq x y z
N MET A 1 70.58 -3.56 51.11
CA MET A 1 71.33 -4.65 50.46
C MET A 1 71.26 -4.48 48.96
N LYS A 2 72.37 -4.77 48.27
CA LYS A 2 72.60 -4.61 46.83
C LYS A 2 71.57 -5.37 45.98
N SER A 3 71.18 -4.81 44.82
CA SER A 3 71.63 -5.29 43.49
C SER A 3 70.91 -4.59 42.34
N ILE A 4 71.72 -4.28 41.32
CA ILE A 4 71.40 -3.71 40.01
C ILE A 4 70.77 -4.81 39.11
N LEU A 5 69.82 -4.47 38.25
CA LEU A 5 69.72 -5.08 36.92
C LEU A 5 69.08 -4.11 35.91
N VAL A 6 69.76 -3.97 34.76
CA VAL A 6 69.40 -3.18 33.57
C VAL A 6 68.82 -4.13 32.51
N ALA A 7 67.75 -3.75 31.82
CA ALA A 7 67.38 -4.12 30.43
C ALA A 7 65.91 -3.70 30.18
N GLY A 8 65.47 -3.14 29.05
CA GLY A 8 66.09 -2.71 27.80
C GLY A 8 65.01 -1.92 27.04
N LEU A 9 65.39 -0.80 26.43
CA LEU A 9 64.50 -0.03 25.56
C LEU A 9 64.34 -0.76 24.22
N LEU A 10 63.16 -1.34 23.97
CA LEU A 10 62.70 -1.69 22.63
C LEU A 10 61.73 -0.59 22.18
N GLY A 11 62.27 0.38 21.45
CA GLY A 11 61.46 1.32 20.69
C GLY A 11 60.70 0.57 19.61
N GLN A 12 59.42 0.28 19.87
CA GLN A 12 58.49 0.00 18.78
C GLN A 12 58.29 1.32 18.02
N LEU A 13 58.93 1.42 16.87
CA LEU A 13 58.48 2.30 15.79
C LEU A 13 57.04 1.89 15.47
N ALA A 14 56.07 2.56 16.10
CA ALA A 14 54.71 2.56 15.64
C ALA A 14 54.74 3.18 14.25
N ALA A 15 54.77 2.34 13.21
CA ALA A 15 54.52 2.76 11.84
C ALA A 15 53.15 3.42 11.84
N SER A 16 53.14 4.75 11.79
CA SER A 16 51.92 5.54 11.68
C SER A 16 51.18 5.06 10.45
N SER A 17 49.99 4.51 10.67
CA SER A 17 49.09 4.22 9.56
C SER A 17 48.81 5.55 8.87
N PRO A 18 48.90 5.64 7.52
CA PRO A 18 48.65 6.88 6.82
C PRO A 18 47.26 7.40 7.23
N SER A 19 47.23 8.66 7.68
CA SER A 19 45.97 9.32 8.01
C SER A 19 45.06 9.30 6.78
N PRO A 20 43.73 9.07 6.92
CA PRO A 20 42.77 9.14 5.81
C PRO A 20 42.93 10.40 4.93
N ALA A 21 43.50 11.46 5.52
CA ALA A 21 43.75 12.75 4.88
C ALA A 21 44.89 12.79 3.83
N SER A 22 45.58 11.70 3.48
CA SER A 22 46.67 11.72 2.48
C SER A 22 46.47 10.85 1.23
N LEU A 23 45.42 10.02 1.18
CA LEU A 23 45.20 9.07 0.09
C LEU A 23 44.38 9.69 -1.08
N PRO A 24 44.60 9.24 -2.34
CA PRO A 24 43.97 9.84 -3.52
C PRO A 24 42.45 9.59 -3.61
N VAL A 25 41.96 8.46 -3.09
CA VAL A 25 40.53 8.12 -3.04
C VAL A 25 40.00 8.40 -1.64
N GLN A 26 39.05 9.31 -1.52
CA GLN A 26 38.28 9.53 -0.30
C GLN A 26 37.09 8.58 -0.25
N ILE A 27 36.84 8.03 0.93
CA ILE A 27 35.81 7.02 1.16
C ILE A 27 35.03 7.42 2.41
N GLU A 28 33.72 7.54 2.27
CA GLU A 28 32.83 7.86 3.40
C GLU A 28 31.49 7.13 3.30
N THR A 29 30.83 7.01 4.44
CA THR A 29 29.43 6.59 4.56
C THR A 29 28.66 7.79 5.12
N ARG A 30 27.56 8.16 4.48
CA ARG A 30 26.79 9.36 4.84
C ARG A 30 25.54 9.03 5.64
N THR A 31 25.01 7.82 5.46
CA THR A 31 23.87 7.30 6.24
C THR A 31 24.36 6.42 7.38
N ALA A 32 23.56 6.31 8.44
CA ALA A 32 23.83 5.38 9.53
C ALA A 32 23.96 3.93 9.00
N LEU A 33 24.93 3.19 9.55
CA LEU A 33 25.12 1.76 9.32
C LEU A 33 24.30 0.94 10.33
N ASP A 34 22.99 1.12 10.26
CA ASP A 34 21.99 0.52 11.15
C ASP A 34 21.14 -0.56 10.45
N SER A 35 21.57 -0.98 9.25
CA SER A 35 20.85 -1.86 8.33
C SER A 35 21.85 -2.74 7.55
N HIS A 36 21.38 -3.72 6.79
CA HIS A 36 22.24 -4.68 6.09
C HIS A 36 22.74 -4.21 4.71
N LEU A 37 22.25 -3.06 4.22
CA LEU A 37 22.74 -2.38 3.03
C LEU A 37 23.19 -0.95 3.36
N ALA A 38 24.26 -0.51 2.71
CA ALA A 38 24.71 0.88 2.75
C ALA A 38 25.30 1.33 1.42
N ASN A 39 25.15 2.61 1.07
CA ASN A 39 26.01 3.20 0.06
C ASN A 39 27.32 3.69 0.67
N ILE A 40 28.42 3.42 -0.05
CA ILE A 40 29.73 4.00 0.22
C ILE A 40 29.97 5.07 -0.85
N HIS A 41 30.25 6.29 -0.42
CA HIS A 41 30.49 7.44 -1.29
C HIS A 41 31.97 7.56 -1.58
N LEU A 42 32.29 7.76 -2.85
CA LEU A 42 33.65 7.88 -3.34
C LEU A 42 33.87 9.26 -3.96
N SER A 43 34.98 9.90 -3.61
CA SER A 43 35.47 11.10 -4.30
C SER A 43 36.98 11.01 -4.52
N VAL A 44 37.46 11.67 -5.58
CA VAL A 44 38.88 11.69 -5.96
C VAL A 44 39.40 13.10 -5.77
N ARG A 45 40.58 13.24 -5.14
CA ARG A 45 41.18 14.57 -4.91
C ARG A 45 41.67 15.21 -6.20
N ASP A 46 41.44 16.52 -6.32
CA ASP A 46 41.96 17.35 -7.41
C ASP A 46 43.50 17.23 -7.51
N GLY A 47 43.99 16.99 -8.73
CA GLY A 47 45.41 16.77 -9.03
C GLY A 47 45.87 15.30 -9.04
N ALA A 48 45.04 14.35 -8.60
CA ALA A 48 45.32 12.90 -8.64
C ALA A 48 44.81 12.22 -9.94
N ALA A 49 44.61 12.97 -11.01
CA ALA A 49 44.08 12.51 -12.30
C ALA A 49 44.94 11.43 -13.02
N LEU A 50 46.05 10.98 -12.43
CA LEU A 50 46.93 9.95 -13.00
C LEU A 50 46.90 8.59 -12.27
N ALA A 51 46.37 8.45 -11.06
CA ALA A 51 46.63 7.25 -10.23
C ALA A 51 45.53 6.17 -10.25
N ALA A 52 44.38 6.39 -10.89
CA ALA A 52 43.25 5.45 -10.82
C ALA A 52 42.92 4.75 -12.15
N ARG A 53 43.86 4.63 -13.10
CA ARG A 53 43.62 3.91 -14.38
C ARG A 53 43.41 2.40 -14.23
N SER A 54 43.65 1.85 -13.05
CA SER A 54 43.51 0.44 -12.72
C SER A 54 42.15 0.13 -12.07
N PRO A 55 41.61 -1.08 -12.26
CA PRO A 55 40.52 -1.60 -11.43
C PRO A 55 40.84 -1.47 -9.93
N LEU A 56 39.83 -1.17 -9.11
CA LEU A 56 39.98 -1.07 -7.66
C LEU A 56 39.24 -2.20 -6.95
N SER A 57 39.86 -2.72 -5.87
CA SER A 57 39.21 -3.63 -4.92
C SER A 57 38.90 -2.87 -3.64
N PHE A 58 37.65 -2.94 -3.20
CA PHE A 58 37.17 -2.32 -1.96
C PHE A 58 36.92 -3.41 -0.93
N THR A 59 37.47 -3.24 0.27
CA THR A 59 37.38 -4.25 1.33
C THR A 59 37.03 -3.61 2.66
N TYR A 60 36.36 -4.37 3.53
CA TYR A 60 36.15 -3.99 4.92
C TYR A 60 37.02 -4.85 5.84
N GLY A 61 37.61 -4.25 6.86
CA GLY A 61 38.44 -4.96 7.84
C GLY A 61 39.13 -4.02 8.82
N SER A 62 40.23 -4.48 9.41
CA SER A 62 41.01 -3.66 10.34
C SER A 62 41.51 -2.36 9.69
N CYS A 63 41.42 -1.24 10.39
CA CYS A 63 42.02 0.02 9.96
C CYS A 63 43.55 -0.03 9.86
N ALA A 64 44.18 -1.10 10.38
CA ALA A 64 45.61 -1.37 10.28
C ALA A 64 45.99 -2.32 9.13
N SER A 65 45.01 -2.85 8.36
CA SER A 65 45.29 -3.76 7.25
C SER A 65 46.26 -3.14 6.25
N LYS A 66 47.25 -3.91 5.80
CA LYS A 66 48.30 -3.44 4.86
C LYS A 66 48.19 -4.08 3.48
N ARG A 67 47.41 -5.16 3.35
CA ARG A 67 47.13 -5.88 2.11
C ARG A 67 45.65 -6.18 2.01
N GLU A 68 45.15 -6.35 0.77
CA GLU A 68 43.77 -6.77 0.50
C GLU A 68 43.40 -8.07 1.22
N ALA A 69 44.33 -9.04 1.28
CA ALA A 69 44.13 -10.32 1.94
C ALA A 69 43.96 -10.25 3.47
N ASP A 70 44.30 -9.12 4.09
CA ASP A 70 44.13 -8.90 5.53
C ASP A 70 42.69 -8.41 5.87
N ALA A 71 41.83 -8.29 4.87
CA ALA A 71 40.45 -7.83 5.05
C ALA A 71 39.55 -8.93 5.63
N HIS A 72 38.49 -8.49 6.32
CA HIS A 72 37.43 -9.39 6.75
C HIS A 72 36.63 -9.90 5.54
N HIS A 73 36.26 -8.99 4.63
CA HIS A 73 35.56 -9.34 3.41
C HIS A 73 35.79 -8.29 2.31
N VAL A 74 35.58 -8.72 1.07
CA VAL A 74 35.58 -7.83 -0.09
C VAL A 74 34.17 -7.26 -0.25
N ILE A 75 34.08 -5.94 -0.36
CA ILE A 75 32.82 -5.22 -0.58
C ILE A 75 32.47 -5.25 -2.06
N ALA A 76 33.42 -4.79 -2.90
CA ALA A 76 33.19 -4.58 -4.31
C ALA A 76 34.51 -4.61 -5.08
N ARG A 77 34.46 -4.99 -6.34
CA ARG A 77 35.55 -4.77 -7.31
C ARG A 77 35.00 -4.01 -8.50
N THR A 78 35.71 -2.98 -8.94
CA THR A 78 35.29 -2.16 -10.08
C THR A 78 35.97 -2.66 -11.35
N ALA A 79 35.25 -2.72 -12.47
CA ALA A 79 35.79 -3.23 -13.73
C ALA A 79 36.64 -2.20 -14.52
N ALA A 80 36.58 -0.93 -14.12
CA ALA A 80 37.34 0.18 -14.70
C ALA A 80 37.61 1.25 -13.63
N THR A 81 38.35 2.31 -14.02
CA THR A 81 38.46 3.60 -13.32
C THR A 81 37.17 3.92 -12.60
N VAL A 82 37.20 4.16 -11.29
CA VAL A 82 36.07 4.80 -10.58
C VAL A 82 35.85 6.14 -11.27
N ALA A 83 34.85 6.18 -12.15
CA ALA A 83 34.59 7.33 -12.98
C ALA A 83 33.88 8.38 -12.12
N ALA A 84 34.57 9.50 -11.93
CA ALA A 84 34.03 10.75 -11.44
C ALA A 84 33.64 10.84 -9.96
N ASP A 85 33.79 12.07 -9.47
CA ASP A 85 33.11 12.62 -8.30
C ASP A 85 31.61 12.27 -8.38
N GLY A 86 31.07 11.59 -7.36
CA GLY A 86 29.66 11.17 -7.31
C GLY A 86 29.37 9.67 -7.50
N SER A 87 30.38 8.82 -7.74
CA SER A 87 30.21 7.35 -7.74
C SER A 87 29.89 6.81 -6.33
N ARG A 88 29.04 5.78 -6.25
CA ARG A 88 28.76 5.05 -5.00
C ARG A 88 28.97 3.54 -5.16
N LEU A 89 29.32 2.86 -4.08
CA LEU A 89 29.30 1.39 -4.01
C LEU A 89 28.08 0.94 -3.22
N VAL A 90 27.57 -0.26 -3.50
CA VAL A 90 26.57 -0.93 -2.66
C VAL A 90 27.31 -1.91 -1.75
N TRP A 91 27.20 -1.70 -0.44
CA TRP A 91 27.78 -2.57 0.56
C TRP A 91 26.68 -3.42 1.21
N ARG A 92 26.70 -4.72 0.90
CA ARG A 92 25.98 -5.75 1.64
C ARG A 92 26.77 -6.09 2.89
N ILE A 93 26.32 -5.63 4.06
CA ILE A 93 27.04 -5.76 5.33
C ILE A 93 26.77 -7.15 5.92
N PRO A 94 27.79 -8.03 6.01
CA PRO A 94 27.61 -9.35 6.60
C PRO A 94 27.23 -9.25 8.09
N THR A 95 26.44 -10.20 8.57
CA THR A 95 25.93 -10.22 9.96
C THR A 95 27.05 -10.25 10.99
N GLU A 96 28.19 -10.85 10.64
CA GLU A 96 29.38 -11.01 11.47
C GLU A 96 30.36 -9.83 11.42
N ALA A 97 30.13 -8.82 10.55
CA ALA A 97 31.02 -7.67 10.43
C ALA A 97 31.10 -6.89 11.76
N GLN A 98 32.32 -6.60 12.24
CA GLN A 98 32.53 -5.92 13.51
C GLN A 98 32.54 -4.40 13.36
N ALA A 99 32.13 -3.66 14.39
CA ALA A 99 32.25 -2.20 14.43
C ALA A 99 33.73 -1.73 14.48
N ARG A 100 33.97 -0.47 14.14
CA ARG A 100 35.28 0.22 14.14
C ARG A 100 36.31 -0.31 13.12
N GLY A 101 35.89 -1.11 12.14
CA GLY A 101 36.71 -1.42 10.97
C GLY A 101 36.74 -0.27 9.98
N CYS A 102 37.65 -0.30 9.01
CA CYS A 102 37.72 0.69 7.93
C CYS A 102 37.42 0.04 6.58
N ILE A 103 36.82 0.84 5.69
CA ILE A 103 36.75 0.52 4.27
C ILE A 103 38.08 0.94 3.65
N SER A 104 38.71 0.05 2.89
CA SER A 104 39.97 0.29 2.19
C SER A 104 39.80 0.05 0.70
N ALA A 105 40.42 0.90 -0.12
CA ALA A 105 40.51 0.75 -1.57
C ALA A 105 41.95 0.39 -1.97
N TRP A 106 42.07 -0.65 -2.80
CA TRP A 106 43.35 -1.20 -3.26
C TRP A 106 43.41 -1.14 -4.78
N ASP A 107 44.52 -0.65 -5.32
CA ASP A 107 44.81 -0.77 -6.75
C ASP A 107 45.10 -2.25 -7.07
N THR A 108 44.32 -2.87 -7.95
CA THR A 108 44.44 -4.32 -8.19
C THR A 108 45.69 -4.71 -8.96
N ALA A 109 46.34 -3.78 -9.66
CA ALA A 109 47.54 -4.04 -10.44
C ALA A 109 48.80 -4.01 -9.57
N THR A 110 48.83 -3.13 -8.58
CA THR A 110 50.00 -2.89 -7.71
C THR A 110 49.82 -3.42 -6.29
N GLY A 111 48.58 -3.69 -5.86
CA GLY A 111 48.23 -4.01 -4.48
C GLY A 111 48.34 -2.81 -3.52
N ALA A 112 48.58 -1.60 -4.03
CA ALA A 112 48.78 -0.41 -3.22
C ALA A 112 47.48 0.09 -2.60
N LEU A 113 47.55 0.53 -1.33
CA LEU A 113 46.43 1.21 -0.67
C LEU A 113 46.26 2.61 -1.27
N VAL A 114 45.10 2.86 -1.90
CA VAL A 114 44.77 4.12 -2.57
C VAL A 114 43.64 4.89 -1.90
N GLY A 115 42.96 4.31 -0.91
CA GLY A 115 41.93 4.98 -0.13
C GLY A 115 41.63 4.26 1.18
N ARG A 116 41.26 5.02 2.22
CA ARG A 116 40.82 4.49 3.52
C ARG A 116 39.80 5.42 4.16
N SER A 117 38.67 4.87 4.59
CA SER A 117 37.64 5.61 5.32
C SER A 117 38.06 5.89 6.77
N ALA A 118 37.30 6.74 7.45
CA ALA A 118 37.27 6.73 8.92
C ALA A 118 36.77 5.36 9.43
N PRO A 119 37.06 4.99 10.70
CA PRO A 119 36.46 3.82 11.32
C PRO A 119 34.94 3.87 11.25
N GLN A 120 34.33 2.77 10.82
CA GLN A 120 32.90 2.64 10.60
C GLN A 120 32.23 2.24 11.91
N GLU A 121 31.45 3.15 12.48
CA GLU A 121 30.59 2.86 13.61
C GLU A 121 29.38 2.07 13.13
N MET A 122 29.41 0.76 13.34
CA MET A 122 28.25 -0.09 13.15
C MET A 122 27.49 -0.09 14.47
N HIS A 123 26.21 0.25 14.43
CA HIS A 123 25.39 0.18 15.64
C HIS A 123 25.32 -1.29 16.09
N ALA A 124 26.01 -1.61 17.20
CA ALA A 124 26.15 -2.95 17.78
C ALA A 124 24.82 -3.61 18.21
N GLU A 125 23.69 -2.93 18.01
CA GLU A 125 22.35 -3.48 18.11
C GLU A 125 21.61 -3.21 16.79
N ARG A 126 21.92 -4.02 15.77
CA ARG A 126 21.45 -3.90 14.37
C ARG A 126 19.92 -4.01 14.14
N SER A 127 19.11 -3.83 15.18
CA SER A 127 17.66 -3.56 15.07
C SER A 127 17.04 -2.84 16.29
N ARG A 128 17.79 -2.62 17.39
CA ARG A 128 17.19 -2.21 18.68
C ARG A 128 17.06 -0.70 18.90
N ARG A 129 17.94 0.13 18.31
CA ARG A 129 18.02 1.56 18.68
C ARG A 129 17.12 2.52 17.90
N ARG A 130 16.73 2.20 16.66
CA ARG A 130 15.76 3.03 15.90
C ARG A 130 14.39 3.12 16.58
N ARG A 131 14.08 2.18 17.50
CA ARG A 131 12.87 2.19 18.33
C ARG A 131 12.86 3.25 19.45
N ARG A 132 13.98 3.88 19.81
CA ARG A 132 14.04 4.80 20.97
C ARG A 132 14.17 6.30 20.62
N SER A 133 14.70 6.69 19.47
CA SER A 133 15.01 8.10 19.18
C SER A 133 14.00 8.86 18.31
N LEU A 134 13.02 8.19 17.68
CA LEU A 134 11.86 8.84 17.03
C LEU A 134 10.82 9.36 18.05
N ARG A 135 11.18 9.43 19.33
CA ARG A 135 10.37 9.94 20.44
C ARG A 135 10.41 11.47 20.47
N ALA A 136 9.71 12.10 19.54
CA ALA A 136 9.26 13.48 19.68
C ALA A 136 8.12 13.77 18.70
N ARG A 137 6.96 13.15 18.96
CA ARG A 137 5.57 13.57 18.63
C ARG A 137 4.66 12.38 18.90
N ASP A 138 4.01 12.40 20.06
CA ASP A 138 2.85 11.62 20.53
C ASP A 138 2.62 10.23 19.89
N GLY A 139 3.54 9.30 20.14
CA GLY A 139 3.38 7.87 19.81
C GLY A 139 3.60 6.99 21.04
N ILE A 140 2.74 5.98 21.21
CA ILE A 140 2.67 5.02 22.34
C ILE A 140 4.06 4.48 22.75
N HIS A 141 4.34 4.51 24.06
CA HIS A 141 5.57 3.98 24.64
C HIS A 141 5.59 2.44 24.63
N MET A 142 6.55 1.82 23.93
CA MET A 142 6.80 0.37 23.99
C MET A 142 8.22 0.07 24.57
N ASN A 143 8.33 -0.79 25.59
CA ASN A 143 9.57 -1.23 26.25
C ASN A 143 9.60 -2.75 26.52
N ALA A 144 10.75 -3.31 26.93
CA ALA A 144 11.12 -4.73 26.86
C ALA A 144 10.32 -5.75 27.70
N THR A 145 9.23 -5.35 28.36
CA THR A 145 8.36 -6.24 29.15
C THR A 145 7.35 -7.03 28.30
N ASN A 146 7.27 -6.78 26.99
CA ASN A 146 6.27 -7.36 26.08
C ASN A 146 6.84 -8.27 24.96
N GLY A 147 7.91 -9.02 25.23
CA GLY A 147 8.21 -10.28 24.53
C GLY A 147 8.37 -10.23 23.00
N ILE A 148 9.20 -9.31 22.47
CA ILE A 148 9.46 -9.25 21.02
C ILE A 148 10.76 -9.98 20.66
N ASP A 149 10.62 -11.17 20.07
CA ASP A 149 11.52 -11.69 19.05
C ASP A 149 11.26 -10.96 17.71
N ALA A 150 12.31 -10.59 16.99
CA ALA A 150 12.32 -9.68 15.85
C ALA A 150 13.02 -10.31 14.64
N HIS A 151 12.46 -11.41 14.12
CA HIS A 151 12.97 -12.06 12.91
C HIS A 151 11.87 -12.27 11.85
N GLY A 152 11.93 -11.45 10.79
CA GLY A 152 11.26 -11.65 9.48
C GLY A 152 10.70 -10.36 8.85
N PRO A 153 11.35 -9.72 7.85
CA PRO A 153 10.80 -8.61 7.08
C PRO A 153 9.73 -9.02 6.05
N TRP A 154 8.86 -8.07 5.67
CA TRP A 154 7.83 -8.24 4.64
C TRP A 154 8.42 -8.09 3.24
N PHE A 155 9.09 -6.97 2.96
CA PHE A 155 9.94 -6.84 1.78
C PHE A 155 11.40 -6.75 2.23
N ASP A 156 12.21 -7.72 1.80
CA ASP A 156 13.62 -7.84 2.13
C ASP A 156 14.47 -7.29 0.97
N GLY A 157 14.98 -6.06 1.15
CA GLY A 157 15.86 -5.41 0.19
C GLY A 157 17.21 -6.12 0.03
N VAL A 158 17.70 -6.81 1.05
CA VAL A 158 18.94 -7.59 0.97
C VAL A 158 18.71 -8.78 0.05
N ALA A 159 17.63 -9.53 0.28
CA ALA A 159 17.23 -10.68 -0.53
C ALA A 159 16.99 -10.28 -1.99
N LEU A 160 16.37 -9.12 -2.25
CA LEU A 160 16.21 -8.59 -3.62
C LEU A 160 17.55 -8.44 -4.36
N LEU A 161 18.61 -8.06 -3.64
CA LEU A 161 19.94 -7.82 -4.21
C LEU A 161 20.83 -9.07 -4.20
N GLU A 162 20.36 -10.20 -3.67
CA GLU A 162 21.11 -11.46 -3.73
C GLU A 162 21.33 -11.91 -5.17
N GLY A 163 22.58 -12.32 -5.46
CA GLY A 163 22.97 -12.70 -6.82
C GLY A 163 23.13 -11.55 -7.82
N LYS A 164 22.83 -10.29 -7.46
CA LYS A 164 23.01 -9.13 -8.33
C LYS A 164 24.39 -8.50 -8.17
N ASN A 165 25.04 -8.23 -9.30
CA ASN A 165 26.37 -7.60 -9.33
C ASN A 165 26.26 -6.07 -9.39
N LEU A 166 25.88 -5.44 -8.27
CA LEU A 166 25.82 -3.98 -8.11
C LEU A 166 27.07 -3.49 -7.35
N SER A 167 28.25 -3.64 -7.92
CA SER A 167 29.50 -3.31 -7.21
C SER A 167 29.77 -1.80 -7.16
N ALA A 168 29.54 -1.08 -8.24
CA ALA A 168 29.65 0.38 -8.32
C ALA A 168 28.51 0.97 -9.17
N ILE A 169 28.00 2.12 -8.74
CA ILE A 169 26.90 2.83 -9.39
C ILE A 169 27.30 4.27 -9.70
N ASP A 170 26.85 4.73 -10.87
CA ASP A 170 26.84 6.12 -11.27
C ASP A 170 25.44 6.68 -10.94
N VAL A 171 25.38 7.55 -9.94
CA VAL A 171 24.12 8.06 -9.37
C VAL A 171 23.37 8.92 -10.38
N GLU A 172 24.08 9.77 -11.12
CA GLU A 172 23.45 10.64 -12.13
C GLU A 172 22.88 9.79 -13.26
N LYS A 173 23.64 8.79 -13.73
CA LYS A 173 23.15 7.85 -14.74
C LYS A 173 21.96 7.02 -14.23
N ALA A 174 21.96 6.64 -12.95
CA ALA A 174 20.85 5.92 -12.33
C ALA A 174 19.57 6.80 -12.27
N LYS A 175 19.70 8.07 -11.87
CA LYS A 175 18.56 9.01 -11.79
C LYS A 175 18.10 9.55 -13.14
N ALA A 176 18.95 9.48 -14.17
CA ALA A 176 18.62 9.80 -15.55
C ALA A 176 17.82 8.71 -16.28
N LYS A 177 17.64 7.53 -15.65
CA LYS A 177 16.85 6.43 -16.21
C LYS A 177 15.43 6.86 -16.55
N LYS A 178 14.95 6.44 -17.72
CA LYS A 178 13.60 6.71 -18.18
C LYS A 178 12.65 5.68 -17.58
N VAL A 179 11.70 6.12 -16.76
CA VAL A 179 10.72 5.24 -16.09
C VAL A 179 9.31 5.54 -16.60
N GLY A 180 8.65 4.51 -17.12
CA GLY A 180 7.25 4.58 -17.54
C GLY A 180 6.34 4.06 -16.43
N ILE A 181 5.43 4.90 -15.92
CA ILE A 181 4.45 4.54 -14.91
C ILE A 181 3.11 4.33 -15.62
N VAL A 182 2.58 3.11 -15.63
CA VAL A 182 1.32 2.79 -16.30
C VAL A 182 0.18 2.79 -15.30
N GLY A 183 -0.75 3.73 -15.47
CA GLY A 183 -1.87 3.99 -14.57
C GLY A 183 -1.62 5.21 -13.67
N ALA A 184 -2.51 6.20 -13.75
CA ALA A 184 -2.57 7.37 -12.88
C ALA A 184 -3.52 7.16 -11.68
N GLY A 185 -3.64 5.92 -11.19
CA GLY A 185 -4.26 5.61 -9.91
C GLY A 185 -3.36 5.98 -8.73
N MET A 186 -3.85 5.81 -7.49
CA MET A 186 -3.11 6.20 -6.28
C MET A 186 -1.71 5.58 -6.19
N SER A 187 -1.53 4.33 -6.63
CA SER A 187 -0.21 3.68 -6.64
C SER A 187 0.75 4.35 -7.63
N GLY A 188 0.32 4.60 -8.88
CA GLY A 188 1.14 5.27 -9.88
C GLY A 188 1.49 6.72 -9.52
N LEU A 189 0.51 7.46 -8.98
CA LEU A 189 0.72 8.84 -8.49
C LEU A 189 1.73 8.87 -7.34
N MET A 190 1.61 7.93 -6.39
CA MET A 190 2.55 7.81 -5.28
C MET A 190 3.96 7.41 -5.76
N THR A 191 4.08 6.47 -6.68
CA THR A 191 5.37 6.10 -7.30
C THR A 191 6.04 7.32 -7.94
N TYR A 192 5.28 8.13 -8.69
CA TYR A 192 5.83 9.34 -9.30
C TYR A 192 6.36 10.31 -8.25
N LEU A 193 5.58 10.58 -7.20
CA LEU A 193 5.99 11.46 -6.09
C LEU A 193 7.28 10.98 -5.45
N VAL A 194 7.37 9.68 -5.11
CA VAL A 194 8.53 9.08 -4.45
C VAL A 194 9.77 9.17 -5.33
N LEU A 195 9.68 8.77 -6.60
CA LEU A 195 10.83 8.80 -7.51
C LEU A 195 11.26 10.25 -7.83
N SER A 196 10.32 11.17 -8.01
CA SER A 196 10.61 12.60 -8.18
C SER A 196 11.36 13.17 -6.97
N GLN A 197 10.96 12.80 -5.75
CA GLN A 197 11.63 13.21 -4.51
C GLN A 197 13.00 12.56 -4.34
N ALA A 198 13.21 11.35 -4.86
CA ALA A 198 14.52 10.71 -4.95
C ALA A 198 15.45 11.35 -6.00
N GLY A 199 14.92 12.29 -6.81
CA GLY A 199 15.67 13.10 -7.77
C GLY A 199 15.55 12.65 -9.23
N PHE A 200 14.68 11.68 -9.55
CA PHE A 200 14.44 11.27 -10.92
C PHE A 200 13.77 12.40 -11.71
N LYS A 201 14.18 12.57 -12.96
CA LYS A 201 13.69 13.64 -13.85
C LYS A 201 12.98 13.13 -15.10
N ASN A 202 13.18 11.86 -15.46
CA ASN A 202 12.65 11.28 -16.68
C ASN A 202 11.55 10.26 -16.37
N LEU A 203 10.45 10.78 -15.82
CA LEU A 203 9.26 10.02 -15.43
C LEU A 203 8.11 10.36 -16.39
N GLU A 204 7.42 9.36 -16.90
CA GLU A 204 6.23 9.53 -17.75
C GLU A 204 5.09 8.67 -17.16
N ILE A 205 3.94 9.27 -16.91
CA ILE A 205 2.71 8.54 -16.55
C ILE A 205 1.90 8.31 -17.83
N ILE A 206 1.51 7.06 -18.07
CA ILE A 206 0.64 6.65 -19.16
C ILE A 206 -0.71 6.25 -18.56
N GLU A 207 -1.74 7.02 -18.87
CA GLU A 207 -3.08 6.81 -18.32
C GLU A 207 -4.09 6.47 -19.44
N ALA A 208 -4.88 5.43 -19.22
CA ALA A 208 -5.87 4.98 -20.19
C ALA A 208 -7.13 5.87 -20.19
N SER A 209 -7.54 6.36 -19.02
CA SER A 209 -8.69 7.25 -18.87
C SER A 209 -8.34 8.70 -19.23
N LYS A 210 -9.24 9.62 -18.88
CA LYS A 210 -9.10 11.07 -19.03
C LYS A 210 -8.95 11.80 -17.69
N ARG A 211 -8.72 11.06 -16.59
CA ARG A 211 -8.61 11.61 -15.24
C ARG A 211 -7.55 10.91 -14.41
N LEU A 212 -7.12 11.59 -13.35
CA LEU A 212 -6.32 10.98 -12.28
C LEU A 212 -7.24 10.23 -11.31
N GLY A 213 -6.68 9.25 -10.59
CA GLY A 213 -7.30 8.63 -9.41
C GLY A 213 -7.67 7.16 -9.54
N GLY A 214 -7.72 6.59 -10.75
CA GLY A 214 -8.13 5.18 -10.92
C GLY A 214 -9.50 4.93 -10.28
N ARG A 215 -9.61 3.98 -9.34
CA ARG A 215 -10.87 3.71 -8.62
C ARG A 215 -11.27 4.78 -7.60
N VAL A 216 -10.42 5.74 -7.28
CA VAL A 216 -10.85 6.93 -6.50
C VAL A 216 -11.77 7.75 -7.39
N HIS A 217 -13.05 7.76 -7.06
CA HIS A 217 -14.08 8.40 -7.86
C HIS A 217 -15.19 8.98 -6.99
N THR A 218 -15.24 10.31 -6.93
CA THR A 218 -16.38 11.08 -6.47
C THR A 218 -17.17 11.57 -7.68
N THR A 219 -18.49 11.47 -7.63
CA THR A 219 -19.39 12.05 -8.64
C THR A 219 -20.05 13.30 -8.07
N TYR A 220 -20.12 14.37 -8.86
CA TYR A 220 -20.78 15.63 -8.49
C TYR A 220 -22.04 15.78 -9.35
N LEU A 221 -23.22 15.57 -8.76
CA LEU A 221 -24.50 15.55 -9.50
C LEU A 221 -24.99 16.97 -9.81
N SER A 222 -24.76 17.91 -8.90
CA SER A 222 -24.98 19.34 -9.10
C SER A 222 -23.81 20.15 -8.58
N GLY A 223 -23.32 21.08 -9.42
CA GLY A 223 -22.25 21.99 -9.03
C GLY A 223 -20.89 21.28 -8.91
N GLY A 224 -20.07 21.74 -7.97
CA GLY A 224 -18.75 21.21 -7.67
C GLY A 224 -18.61 20.72 -6.22
N PRO A 225 -17.37 20.51 -5.76
CA PRO A 225 -17.05 19.92 -4.46
C PRO A 225 -17.77 20.55 -3.26
N PHE A 226 -17.98 21.86 -3.30
CA PHE A 226 -18.52 22.63 -2.17
C PHE A 226 -19.98 23.04 -2.37
N ASP A 227 -20.63 22.54 -3.42
CA ASP A 227 -22.10 22.61 -3.59
C ASP A 227 -22.78 21.40 -2.93
N TYR A 228 -22.00 20.44 -2.42
CA TYR A 228 -22.42 19.33 -1.56
C TYR A 228 -23.51 18.40 -2.11
N SER A 229 -23.75 18.43 -3.42
CA SER A 229 -24.45 17.39 -4.15
C SER A 229 -23.45 16.46 -4.84
N TYR A 230 -22.83 15.58 -4.04
CA TYR A 230 -21.88 14.60 -4.53
C TYR A 230 -22.03 13.26 -3.81
N GLN A 231 -21.48 12.18 -4.38
CA GLN A 231 -21.35 10.90 -3.70
C GLN A 231 -20.05 10.19 -4.07
N GLU A 232 -19.61 9.31 -3.18
CA GLU A 232 -18.41 8.52 -3.37
C GLU A 232 -18.72 7.21 -4.09
N MET A 233 -18.37 7.14 -5.37
CA MET A 233 -18.57 5.97 -6.23
C MET A 233 -17.40 4.98 -6.12
N GLY A 234 -16.26 5.41 -5.57
CA GLY A 234 -15.12 4.57 -5.20
C GLY A 234 -15.00 4.38 -3.68
N PRO A 235 -13.78 4.45 -3.10
CA PRO A 235 -13.60 4.46 -1.65
C PRO A 235 -14.31 5.66 -1.01
N MET A 236 -14.72 5.54 0.25
CA MET A 236 -15.57 6.57 0.90
C MET A 236 -14.97 7.17 2.18
N ARG A 237 -14.08 6.44 2.85
CA ARG A 237 -13.72 6.70 4.25
C ARG A 237 -12.47 5.93 4.66
N PHE A 238 -11.91 6.30 5.81
CA PHE A 238 -10.71 5.71 6.39
C PHE A 238 -10.91 5.46 7.89
N PRO A 239 -10.63 4.25 8.40
CA PRO A 239 -10.66 3.97 9.83
C PRO A 239 -9.43 4.61 10.51
N LYS A 240 -9.60 5.08 11.74
CA LYS A 240 -8.54 5.77 12.50
C LYS A 240 -8.19 5.09 13.81
N THR A 241 -9.20 4.72 14.59
CA THR A 241 -9.00 4.09 15.90
C THR A 241 -9.97 2.94 16.09
N ILE A 242 -9.58 1.95 16.88
CA ILE A 242 -10.44 0.87 17.36
C ILE A 242 -10.44 0.87 18.90
N GLU A 243 -11.56 0.47 19.50
CA GLU A 243 -11.66 0.23 20.94
C GLU A 243 -11.66 -1.27 21.21
N LEU A 244 -10.64 -1.76 21.92
CA LEU A 244 -10.48 -3.17 22.27
C LEU A 244 -10.24 -3.27 23.78
N GLU A 245 -11.06 -4.04 24.48
CA GLU A 245 -10.94 -4.28 25.94
C GLU A 245 -10.76 -3.00 26.77
N GLY A 246 -11.47 -1.92 26.42
CA GLY A 246 -11.39 -0.62 27.11
C GLY A 246 -10.15 0.21 26.76
N GLN A 247 -9.35 -0.18 25.77
CA GLN A 247 -8.23 0.59 25.23
C GLN A 247 -8.53 1.11 23.82
N THR A 248 -8.24 2.38 23.57
CA THR A 248 -8.25 2.95 22.22
C THR A 248 -6.90 2.75 21.56
N LEU A 249 -6.87 2.09 20.40
CA LEU A 249 -5.68 1.89 19.58
C LEU A 249 -5.82 2.60 18.24
N ASN A 250 -4.72 3.17 17.74
CA ASN A 250 -4.68 3.68 16.38
C ASN A 250 -4.55 2.53 15.38
N ILE A 251 -5.29 2.62 14.27
CA ILE A 251 -5.13 1.74 13.11
C ILE A 251 -4.03 2.34 12.23
N THR A 252 -2.84 1.77 12.33
CA THR A 252 -1.60 2.44 11.92
C THR A 252 -1.30 2.40 10.42
N ASP A 253 -1.79 1.39 9.71
CA ASP A 253 -1.51 1.19 8.29
C ASP A 253 -2.23 2.21 7.39
N HIS A 254 -3.37 2.76 7.84
CA HIS A 254 -4.03 3.87 7.16
C HIS A 254 -3.35 5.23 7.37
N GLN A 255 -2.43 5.34 8.35
CA GLN A 255 -1.76 6.60 8.69
C GLN A 255 -1.06 7.25 7.48
N MET A 256 -0.49 6.43 6.59
CA MET A 256 0.23 6.91 5.40
C MET A 256 -0.64 7.72 4.43
N VAL A 257 -1.97 7.52 4.44
CA VAL A 257 -2.88 8.31 3.61
C VAL A 257 -2.96 9.74 4.14
N PHE A 258 -3.02 9.91 5.45
CA PHE A 258 -3.03 11.22 6.10
C PHE A 258 -1.68 11.93 5.93
N ASP A 259 -0.57 11.20 6.07
CA ASP A 259 0.76 11.73 5.84
C ASP A 259 0.95 12.17 4.37
N LEU A 260 0.38 11.43 3.42
CA LEU A 260 0.36 11.82 2.01
C LEU A 260 -0.46 13.09 1.78
N SER A 261 -1.64 13.19 2.40
CA SER A 261 -2.46 14.40 2.37
C SER A 261 -1.68 15.62 2.87
N ASP A 262 -0.97 15.50 4.00
CA ASP A 262 -0.16 16.59 4.56
C ASP A 262 0.98 17.01 3.61
N GLU A 263 1.64 16.04 2.97
CA GLU A 263 2.68 16.31 1.99
C GLU A 263 2.12 17.01 0.73
N LEU A 264 0.97 16.57 0.22
CA LEU A 264 0.32 17.21 -0.92
C LEU A 264 -0.16 18.62 -0.58
N ASN A 265 -0.73 18.83 0.60
CA ASN A 265 -1.07 20.15 1.11
C ASN A 265 0.16 21.05 1.22
N ARG A 266 1.30 20.50 1.67
CA ARG A 266 2.58 21.23 1.73
C ARG A 266 3.08 21.61 0.34
N LEU A 267 3.00 20.71 -0.64
CA LEU A 267 3.42 20.95 -2.02
C LEU A 267 2.51 21.96 -2.74
N ASN A 268 1.23 22.01 -2.38
CA ASN A 268 0.25 22.91 -2.98
C ASN A 268 0.04 24.21 -2.20
N ARG A 269 0.93 24.57 -1.27
CA ARG A 269 0.87 25.85 -0.54
C ARG A 269 0.84 27.02 -1.54
N GLY A 270 -0.29 27.70 -1.62
CA GLY A 270 -0.50 28.85 -2.52
C GLY A 270 -1.35 28.55 -3.77
N ASN A 271 -1.69 27.29 -4.06
CA ASN A 271 -2.48 26.91 -5.24
C ASN A 271 -4.01 26.98 -5.03
N GLY A 272 -4.46 27.64 -3.96
CA GLY A 272 -5.88 27.85 -3.65
C GLY A 272 -6.58 26.65 -2.98
N LYS A 273 -7.83 26.88 -2.56
CA LYS A 273 -8.64 25.90 -1.82
C LYS A 273 -9.11 24.69 -2.63
N ASN A 274 -8.95 24.67 -3.95
CA ASN A 274 -9.43 23.54 -4.76
C ASN A 274 -8.48 22.33 -4.74
N LEU A 275 -7.25 22.52 -4.26
CA LEU A 275 -6.22 21.48 -4.17
C LEU A 275 -5.84 21.15 -2.72
N THR A 276 -6.55 21.71 -1.74
CA THR A 276 -6.37 21.33 -0.33
C THR A 276 -7.11 20.04 -0.03
N ILE A 277 -6.55 19.22 0.84
CA ILE A 277 -7.20 18.02 1.35
C ILE A 277 -7.55 18.31 2.80
N ASP A 278 -8.84 18.49 3.05
CA ASP A 278 -9.39 18.86 4.35
C ASP A 278 -10.18 17.65 4.89
N TRP A 279 -9.72 17.10 6.02
CA TRP A 279 -10.31 15.91 6.63
C TRP A 279 -11.48 16.30 7.53
N ILE A 280 -12.59 15.57 7.39
CA ILE A 280 -13.79 15.69 8.22
C ILE A 280 -14.17 14.34 8.82
N PRO A 281 -14.91 14.33 9.95
CA PRO A 281 -15.44 13.10 10.51
C PRO A 281 -16.31 12.35 9.51
N TRP A 282 -16.22 11.02 9.53
CA TRP A 282 -17.17 10.14 8.87
C TRP A 282 -18.03 9.45 9.93
N TYR A 283 -19.35 9.51 9.78
CA TYR A 283 -20.29 8.78 10.63
C TYR A 283 -20.52 7.40 10.03
N GLN A 284 -19.98 6.36 10.67
CA GLN A 284 -20.13 4.99 10.19
C GLN A 284 -21.54 4.45 10.40
N ARG A 285 -22.13 4.75 11.56
CA ARG A 285 -23.48 4.35 11.95
C ARG A 285 -24.26 5.58 12.41
N ALA A 286 -25.58 5.55 12.22
CA ALA A 286 -26.51 6.53 12.77
C ALA A 286 -27.64 5.83 13.52
N ASN A 287 -27.92 6.27 14.76
CA ASN A 287 -28.94 5.64 15.62
C ASN A 287 -30.34 5.61 15.01
N ASN A 288 -30.66 6.59 14.16
CA ASN A 288 -31.94 6.69 13.47
C ASN A 288 -31.92 6.04 12.07
N SER A 289 -30.94 5.19 11.77
CA SER A 289 -30.94 4.44 10.50
C SER A 289 -32.15 3.54 10.41
N LEU A 290 -32.74 3.47 9.22
CA LEU A 290 -33.94 2.66 8.96
C LEU A 290 -33.55 1.20 8.72
N ILE A 291 -34.35 0.27 9.24
CA ILE A 291 -34.21 -1.17 8.99
C ILE A 291 -35.51 -1.61 8.32
N TYR A 292 -35.44 -1.96 7.02
CA TYR A 292 -36.62 -2.30 6.23
C TYR A 292 -36.61 -3.76 5.79
N ASN A 293 -37.34 -4.59 6.52
CA ASN A 293 -37.44 -6.03 6.27
C ASN A 293 -38.92 -6.49 6.33
N ASP A 294 -39.29 -7.51 5.54
CA ASP A 294 -40.63 -8.07 5.34
C ASP A 294 -41.77 -7.02 5.35
N ASP A 295 -41.57 -5.89 4.64
CA ASP A 295 -42.52 -4.77 4.53
C ASP A 295 -42.93 -4.11 5.86
N ILE A 296 -42.19 -4.33 6.95
CA ILE A 296 -42.51 -3.75 8.27
C ILE A 296 -42.36 -2.23 8.23
N LYS A 297 -43.45 -1.54 8.56
CA LYS A 297 -43.51 -0.08 8.68
C LYS A 297 -44.25 0.33 9.96
N LEU A 298 -43.80 1.43 10.54
CA LEU A 298 -44.51 2.11 11.62
C LEU A 298 -45.84 2.69 11.09
N PRO A 299 -46.80 3.07 11.95
CA PRO A 299 -48.05 3.72 11.53
C PRO A 299 -47.85 5.01 10.72
N SER A 300 -46.67 5.62 10.79
CA SER A 300 -46.26 6.76 9.96
C SER A 300 -46.02 6.41 8.49
N GLY A 301 -45.96 5.12 8.13
CA GLY A 301 -45.64 4.62 6.78
C GLY A 301 -44.15 4.59 6.47
N ILE A 302 -43.29 4.66 7.49
CA ILE A 302 -41.82 4.64 7.38
C ILE A 302 -41.30 3.39 8.09
N ALA A 303 -40.22 2.79 7.60
CA ALA A 303 -39.53 1.70 8.26
C ALA A 303 -39.11 2.08 9.71
N PRO A 304 -39.05 1.12 10.65
CA PRO A 304 -38.56 1.39 11.99
C PRO A 304 -37.06 1.75 11.97
N THR A 305 -36.64 2.58 12.92
CA THR A 305 -35.21 2.84 13.17
C THR A 305 -34.58 1.74 14.01
N GLN A 306 -33.26 1.56 13.93
CA GLN A 306 -32.53 0.64 14.83
C GLN A 306 -32.85 0.93 16.31
N ALA A 307 -32.84 2.20 16.72
CA ALA A 307 -33.17 2.57 18.10
C ALA A 307 -34.63 2.25 18.50
N GLU A 308 -35.56 2.18 17.56
CA GLU A 308 -36.94 1.73 17.84
C GLU A 308 -37.02 0.22 17.97
N ILE A 309 -36.29 -0.52 17.13
CA ILE A 309 -36.16 -1.98 17.26
C ILE A 309 -35.52 -2.35 18.60
N ASP A 310 -34.46 -1.65 19.01
CA ASP A 310 -33.80 -1.88 20.30
C ASP A 310 -34.75 -1.62 21.48
N ALA A 311 -35.67 -0.67 21.34
CA ALA A 311 -36.66 -0.32 22.36
C ALA A 311 -37.91 -1.21 22.35
N ASP A 312 -38.28 -1.74 21.18
CA ASP A 312 -39.38 -2.65 20.95
C ASP A 312 -38.96 -3.78 19.99
N PRO A 313 -38.42 -4.88 20.54
CA PRO A 313 -37.97 -6.02 19.75
C PRO A 313 -39.07 -6.69 18.92
N SER A 314 -40.36 -6.36 19.11
CA SER A 314 -41.44 -6.87 18.26
C SER A 314 -41.42 -6.30 16.83
N LEU A 315 -40.67 -5.20 16.62
CA LEU A 315 -40.42 -4.61 15.30
C LEU A 315 -39.30 -5.34 14.54
N GLU A 316 -38.56 -6.23 15.20
CA GLU A 316 -37.50 -7.02 14.59
C GLU A 316 -38.06 -8.29 13.94
N ILE A 317 -37.65 -8.57 12.71
CA ILE A 317 -37.82 -9.92 12.15
C ILE A 317 -36.70 -10.80 12.70
N SER A 318 -37.02 -11.51 13.77
CA SER A 318 -36.10 -12.49 14.34
C SER A 318 -36.08 -13.75 13.48
N ARG A 319 -34.92 -14.09 12.93
CA ARG A 319 -34.61 -15.41 12.37
C ARG A 319 -33.59 -16.08 13.30
N PRO A 320 -34.04 -16.61 14.46
CA PRO A 320 -33.12 -17.13 15.46
C PRO A 320 -32.34 -18.29 14.88
N TRP A 321 -31.04 -18.32 15.17
CA TRP A 321 -30.16 -19.41 14.78
C TRP A 321 -30.50 -20.68 15.57
N ASP A 322 -30.42 -21.82 14.90
CA ASP A 322 -30.53 -23.11 15.57
C ASP A 322 -29.41 -23.25 16.61
N PRO A 323 -29.60 -24.03 17.70
CA PRO A 323 -28.57 -24.25 18.70
C PRO A 323 -27.24 -24.77 18.11
N SER A 324 -27.30 -25.53 17.01
CA SER A 324 -26.10 -25.98 16.28
C SER A 324 -25.35 -24.84 15.62
N THR A 325 -26.06 -23.87 15.04
CA THR A 325 -25.48 -22.70 14.40
C THR A 325 -24.85 -21.76 15.44
N ILE A 326 -25.49 -21.60 16.60
CA ILE A 326 -24.90 -20.85 17.72
C ILE A 326 -23.59 -21.49 18.17
N ALA A 327 -23.58 -22.81 18.41
CA ALA A 327 -22.37 -23.54 18.79
C ALA A 327 -21.28 -23.47 17.69
N ALA A 328 -21.66 -23.48 16.42
CA ALA A 328 -20.74 -23.29 15.29
C ALA A 328 -20.10 -21.89 15.30
N ALA A 329 -20.89 -20.83 15.57
CA ALA A 329 -20.38 -19.47 15.69
C ALA A 329 -19.38 -19.35 16.86
N GLU A 330 -19.72 -19.91 18.02
CA GLU A 330 -18.83 -19.95 19.19
C GLU A 330 -17.49 -20.65 18.90
N ALA A 331 -17.49 -21.69 18.06
CA ALA A 331 -16.27 -22.39 17.67
C ALA A 331 -15.39 -21.60 16.67
N ARG A 332 -16.00 -20.73 15.86
CA ARG A 332 -15.32 -19.88 14.87
C ARG A 332 -14.79 -18.58 15.49
N ASN A 333 -15.57 -17.94 16.36
CA ASN A 333 -15.27 -16.61 16.92
C ASN A 333 -13.84 -16.43 17.46
N PRO A 334 -13.16 -17.43 18.06
CA PRO A 334 -11.76 -17.28 18.49
C PRO A 334 -10.74 -16.93 17.38
N ILE A 335 -11.12 -17.04 16.10
CA ILE A 335 -10.31 -16.65 14.93
C ILE A 335 -10.62 -15.20 14.53
N VAL A 336 -11.90 -14.90 14.24
CA VAL A 336 -12.34 -13.61 13.70
C VAL A 336 -12.44 -12.53 14.80
N ASP A 337 -12.89 -12.89 16.00
CA ASP A 337 -13.04 -11.99 17.15
C ASP A 337 -11.80 -11.99 18.07
N ASN A 338 -10.64 -12.32 17.52
CA ASN A 338 -9.42 -12.42 18.31
C ASN A 338 -8.87 -11.02 18.65
N TYR A 339 -9.31 -10.44 19.76
CA TYR A 339 -8.93 -9.09 20.18
C TYR A 339 -7.42 -8.91 20.36
N GLU A 340 -6.70 -9.93 20.82
CA GLU A 340 -5.23 -9.85 20.93
C GLU A 340 -4.60 -9.69 19.53
N PHE A 341 -5.06 -10.49 18.57
CA PHE A 341 -4.58 -10.45 17.20
C PHE A 341 -5.00 -9.15 16.49
N MET A 342 -6.24 -8.69 16.66
CA MET A 342 -6.68 -7.37 16.19
C MET A 342 -5.81 -6.24 16.76
N ALA A 343 -5.46 -6.29 18.05
CA ALA A 343 -4.57 -5.32 18.66
C ALA A 343 -3.13 -5.40 18.12
N LYS A 344 -2.67 -6.58 17.67
CA LYS A 344 -1.40 -6.72 16.92
C LYS A 344 -1.53 -6.08 15.52
N ALA A 345 -2.61 -6.38 14.80
CA ALA A 345 -2.88 -5.87 13.46
C ALA A 345 -3.05 -4.34 13.44
N ALA A 346 -3.81 -3.77 14.36
CA ALA A 346 -3.96 -2.31 14.50
C ALA A 346 -2.61 -1.60 14.66
N ARG A 347 -1.70 -2.17 15.46
CA ARG A 347 -0.37 -1.60 15.73
C ARG A 347 0.64 -1.85 14.61
N ASN A 348 0.52 -2.97 13.90
CA ASN A 348 1.40 -3.35 12.80
C ASN A 348 0.75 -4.45 11.95
N MET A 349 -0.04 -4.02 10.96
CA MET A 349 -0.79 -4.92 10.08
C MET A 349 0.13 -5.89 9.31
N PHE A 350 1.28 -5.40 8.85
CA PHE A 350 2.26 -6.20 8.09
C PHE A 350 2.81 -7.37 8.90
N ARG A 351 3.15 -7.12 10.17
CA ARG A 351 3.64 -8.16 11.06
C ARG A 351 2.55 -9.17 11.38
N ALA A 352 1.33 -8.68 11.61
CA ALA A 352 0.18 -9.56 11.84
C ALA A 352 -0.05 -10.47 10.62
N HIS A 353 -0.02 -9.93 9.40
CA HIS A 353 -0.13 -10.73 8.17
C HIS A 353 0.97 -11.78 8.05
N ALA A 354 2.23 -11.40 8.25
CA ALA A 354 3.35 -12.34 8.19
C ALA A 354 3.24 -13.45 9.26
N GLU A 355 2.78 -13.12 10.47
CA GLU A 355 2.50 -14.08 11.54
C GLU A 355 1.35 -15.01 11.15
N PHE A 356 0.27 -14.48 10.57
CA PHE A 356 -0.88 -15.23 10.09
C PHE A 356 -0.50 -16.21 8.97
N VAL A 357 0.20 -15.77 7.92
CA VAL A 357 0.65 -16.64 6.83
C VAL A 357 1.52 -17.77 7.38
N LYS A 358 2.41 -17.49 8.32
CA LYS A 358 3.35 -18.48 8.85
C LYS A 358 2.71 -19.46 9.84
N ASN A 359 1.91 -18.94 10.78
CA ASN A 359 1.49 -19.68 11.97
C ASN A 359 -0.03 -19.84 12.10
N GLY A 360 -0.83 -19.09 11.35
CA GLY A 360 -2.26 -18.95 11.57
C GLY A 360 -2.61 -18.06 12.76
N VAL A 361 -3.87 -18.07 13.16
CA VAL A 361 -4.40 -17.37 14.34
C VAL A 361 -5.40 -18.26 15.06
N GLY A 362 -5.52 -18.09 16.38
CA GLY A 362 -6.51 -18.81 17.19
C GLY A 362 -6.38 -20.32 17.06
N SER A 363 -7.48 -20.97 16.69
CA SER A 363 -7.60 -22.42 16.54
C SER A 363 -7.27 -22.95 15.13
N LEU A 364 -6.78 -22.10 14.21
CA LEU A 364 -6.40 -22.55 12.87
C LEU A 364 -5.26 -23.58 12.92
N PRO A 365 -5.37 -24.70 12.19
CA PRO A 365 -4.30 -25.69 12.09
C PRO A 365 -3.22 -25.25 11.09
N GLY A 366 -2.14 -24.67 11.60
CA GLY A 366 -0.95 -24.31 10.81
C GLY A 366 -1.08 -22.99 10.05
N PRO A 367 -0.37 -22.82 8.92
CA PRO A 367 -0.37 -21.59 8.11
C PRO A 367 -1.77 -21.06 7.80
N GLY A 368 -2.04 -19.80 8.16
CA GLY A 368 -3.39 -19.22 8.12
C GLY A 368 -3.94 -19.04 6.71
N ASP A 369 -3.09 -18.62 5.77
CA ASP A 369 -3.53 -18.31 4.39
C ASP A 369 -4.08 -19.53 3.64
N ARG A 370 -3.86 -20.75 4.15
CA ARG A 370 -4.34 -21.99 3.54
C ARG A 370 -5.77 -22.37 3.96
N TRP A 371 -6.45 -21.51 4.72
CA TRP A 371 -7.78 -21.74 5.24
C TRP A 371 -8.75 -20.64 4.80
N SER A 372 -9.90 -21.04 4.27
CA SER A 372 -11.10 -20.21 4.23
C SER A 372 -11.99 -20.53 5.43
N GLU A 373 -12.89 -19.62 5.78
CA GLU A 373 -13.87 -19.85 6.85
C GLU A 373 -14.65 -21.14 6.61
N PHE A 374 -15.18 -21.32 5.39
CA PHE A 374 -15.86 -22.54 4.99
C PHE A 374 -15.00 -23.80 5.18
N ALA A 375 -13.76 -23.80 4.67
CA ALA A 375 -12.90 -24.97 4.71
C ALA A 375 -12.52 -25.36 6.14
N PHE A 376 -12.33 -24.38 7.03
CA PHE A 376 -12.08 -24.62 8.44
C PHE A 376 -13.31 -25.20 9.15
N MET A 377 -14.48 -24.60 8.96
CA MET A 377 -15.70 -25.04 9.61
C MET A 377 -16.10 -26.47 9.19
N VAL A 378 -16.04 -26.79 7.90
CA VAL A 378 -16.45 -28.11 7.40
C VAL A 378 -15.35 -29.16 7.62
N ASN A 379 -14.13 -28.89 7.16
CA ASN A 379 -13.11 -29.94 7.09
C ASN A 379 -12.34 -30.11 8.40
N TYR A 380 -12.17 -29.04 9.19
CA TYR A 380 -11.44 -29.10 10.45
C TYR A 380 -12.36 -29.26 11.65
N LEU A 381 -13.41 -28.44 11.77
CA LEU A 381 -14.37 -28.54 12.88
C LEU A 381 -15.44 -29.63 12.68
N GLY A 382 -15.66 -30.09 11.45
CA GLY A 382 -16.67 -31.11 11.16
C GLY A 382 -18.12 -30.59 11.27
N LEU A 383 -18.32 -29.28 11.11
CA LEU A 383 -19.62 -28.64 11.22
C LEU A 383 -20.53 -28.97 10.03
N SER A 384 -21.84 -28.86 10.22
CA SER A 384 -22.80 -29.13 9.16
C SER A 384 -22.69 -28.09 8.04
N LEU A 385 -23.02 -28.49 6.81
CA LEU A 385 -23.07 -27.56 5.67
C LEU A 385 -24.13 -26.48 5.88
N ASN A 386 -25.22 -26.77 6.61
CA ASN A 386 -26.27 -25.79 6.90
C ASN A 386 -25.76 -24.69 7.84
N ASP A 387 -25.17 -25.07 8.99
CA ASP A 387 -24.61 -24.11 9.93
C ASP A 387 -23.47 -23.30 9.29
N THR A 388 -22.62 -23.96 8.51
CA THR A 388 -21.52 -23.29 7.79
C THR A 388 -22.06 -22.31 6.75
N SER A 389 -23.07 -22.70 5.97
CA SER A 389 -23.65 -21.79 4.96
C SER A 389 -24.30 -20.56 5.58
N ILE A 390 -24.86 -20.68 6.79
CA ILE A 390 -25.46 -19.54 7.51
C ILE A 390 -24.37 -18.56 8.00
N LEU A 391 -23.22 -19.09 8.41
CA LEU A 391 -22.16 -18.31 9.06
C LEU A 391 -21.09 -17.78 8.10
N ALA A 392 -20.59 -18.63 7.20
CA ALA A 392 -19.46 -18.37 6.30
C ALA A 392 -19.86 -18.26 4.82
N GLY A 393 -21.12 -18.56 4.49
CA GLY A 393 -21.57 -18.69 3.11
C GLY A 393 -20.83 -19.79 2.34
N GLU A 394 -20.53 -19.52 1.06
CA GLU A 394 -19.81 -20.44 0.15
C GLU A 394 -18.31 -20.06 -0.02
N GLY A 395 -17.76 -19.23 0.89
CA GLY A 395 -16.51 -18.50 0.68
C GLY A 395 -15.23 -19.33 0.47
N SER A 396 -14.50 -19.04 -0.60
CA SER A 396 -13.15 -19.56 -0.88
C SER A 396 -12.01 -18.60 -0.52
N GLU A 397 -12.36 -17.41 -0.01
CA GLU A 397 -11.40 -16.37 0.35
C GLU A 397 -10.51 -16.82 1.52
N SER A 398 -9.29 -16.28 1.58
CA SER A 398 -8.44 -16.48 2.75
C SER A 398 -9.08 -15.85 3.98
N PHE A 399 -9.02 -16.52 5.14
CA PHE A 399 -9.46 -15.99 6.44
C PHE A 399 -8.86 -14.61 6.77
N TRP A 400 -7.76 -14.25 6.12
CA TRP A 400 -7.19 -12.94 6.25
C TRP A 400 -8.17 -11.82 5.91
N THR A 401 -9.06 -12.00 4.91
CA THR A 401 -10.10 -11.02 4.56
C THR A 401 -10.95 -10.69 5.78
N ASP A 402 -11.52 -11.71 6.41
CA ASP A 402 -12.40 -11.55 7.57
C ASP A 402 -11.68 -10.85 8.72
N ILE A 403 -10.40 -11.17 8.95
CA ILE A 403 -9.62 -10.60 10.06
C ILE A 403 -9.38 -9.10 9.88
N TYR A 404 -8.97 -8.63 8.70
CA TYR A 404 -8.72 -7.20 8.53
C TYR A 404 -10.03 -6.42 8.35
N ASP A 405 -11.06 -7.01 7.75
CA ASP A 405 -12.37 -6.38 7.65
C ASP A 405 -12.99 -6.20 9.04
N GLU A 406 -12.92 -7.21 9.91
CA GLU A 406 -13.43 -7.09 11.28
C GLU A 406 -12.68 -5.98 12.06
N LEU A 407 -11.36 -5.88 11.87
CA LEU A 407 -10.59 -4.77 12.45
C LEU A 407 -11.05 -3.40 11.93
N TYR A 408 -11.23 -3.25 10.61
CA TYR A 408 -11.54 -1.96 10.03
C TYR A 408 -12.98 -1.55 10.25
N PHE A 409 -13.96 -2.43 10.02
CA PHE A 409 -15.38 -2.11 10.11
C PHE A 409 -15.87 -1.94 11.55
N ASN A 410 -15.12 -2.41 12.55
CA ASN A 410 -15.31 -2.09 13.98
C ASN A 410 -14.48 -0.89 14.47
N ALA A 411 -13.87 -0.10 13.58
CA ALA A 411 -13.20 1.12 13.99
C ALA A 411 -14.18 2.08 14.71
N ALA A 412 -13.75 2.60 15.86
CA ALA A 412 -14.47 3.55 16.69
C ALA A 412 -14.54 4.94 16.06
N THR A 413 -13.50 5.34 15.31
CA THR A 413 -13.49 6.63 14.60
C THR A 413 -13.06 6.50 13.15
N TRP A 414 -13.67 7.33 12.31
CA TRP A 414 -13.48 7.35 10.86
C TRP A 414 -13.28 8.78 10.35
N SER A 415 -12.71 8.91 9.15
CA SER A 415 -12.62 10.20 8.46
C SER A 415 -12.86 10.06 6.96
N THR A 416 -13.31 11.15 6.35
CA THR A 416 -13.45 11.33 4.91
C THR A 416 -12.93 12.71 4.51
N ILE A 417 -12.95 13.05 3.22
CA ILE A 417 -12.42 14.31 2.71
C ILE A 417 -13.59 15.24 2.36
N ASP A 418 -13.54 16.48 2.85
CA ASP A 418 -14.52 17.51 2.53
C ASP A 418 -14.46 17.88 1.04
N GLY A 419 -15.61 17.90 0.38
CA GLY A 419 -15.70 18.05 -1.06
C GLY A 419 -15.25 16.82 -1.87
N GLY A 420 -15.08 15.67 -1.23
CA GLY A 420 -14.97 14.37 -1.86
C GLY A 420 -13.55 13.83 -2.08
N LEU A 421 -13.42 12.51 -2.12
CA LEU A 421 -12.14 11.80 -2.20
C LEU A 421 -11.39 12.05 -3.51
N ASN A 422 -12.04 12.47 -4.59
CA ASN A 422 -11.36 12.91 -5.83
C ASN A 422 -10.32 14.01 -5.59
N ARG A 423 -10.44 14.79 -4.51
CA ARG A 423 -9.46 15.83 -4.17
C ARG A 423 -8.07 15.26 -3.88
N LEU A 424 -8.00 14.03 -3.36
CA LEU A 424 -6.73 13.36 -3.07
C LEU A 424 -5.88 13.14 -4.34
N PRO A 425 -6.36 12.45 -5.40
CA PRO A 425 -5.61 12.33 -6.64
C PRO A 425 -5.49 13.66 -7.41
N LEU A 426 -6.47 14.56 -7.33
CA LEU A 426 -6.39 15.87 -8.00
C LEU A 426 -5.29 16.77 -7.41
N ALA A 427 -4.97 16.64 -6.12
CA ALA A 427 -3.87 17.37 -5.51
C ALA A 427 -2.48 17.01 -6.09
N PHE A 428 -2.37 15.92 -6.85
CA PHE A 428 -1.15 15.60 -7.62
C PHE A 428 -1.04 16.37 -8.94
N GLU A 429 -2.12 16.95 -9.46
CA GLU A 429 -2.15 17.53 -10.81
C GLU A 429 -1.00 18.51 -11.08
N PRO A 430 -0.66 19.45 -10.18
CA PRO A 430 0.44 20.38 -10.43
C PRO A 430 1.81 19.71 -10.51
N LEU A 431 1.96 18.54 -9.90
CA LEU A 431 3.19 17.75 -9.89
C LEU A 431 3.29 16.84 -11.13
N VAL A 432 2.17 16.28 -11.60
CA VAL A 432 2.16 15.21 -12.61
C VAL A 432 1.58 15.61 -13.96
N GLY A 433 0.90 16.74 -14.08
CA GLY A 433 0.17 17.15 -15.28
C GLY A 433 1.06 17.17 -16.53
N GLY A 434 2.26 17.76 -16.42
CA GLY A 434 3.23 17.81 -17.52
C GLY A 434 3.91 16.46 -17.86
N ALA A 435 3.80 15.47 -16.98
CA ALA A 435 4.37 14.14 -17.17
C ALA A 435 3.33 13.07 -17.55
N THR A 436 2.04 13.42 -17.53
CA THR A 436 0.95 12.46 -17.73
C THR A 436 0.41 12.53 -19.15
N THR A 437 0.33 11.38 -19.84
CA THR A 437 -0.37 11.26 -21.11
C THR A 437 -1.61 10.39 -20.98
N PHE A 438 -2.78 11.01 -21.17
CA PHE A 438 -4.11 10.39 -21.11
C PHE A 438 -4.52 9.68 -22.40
N GLY A 439 -5.52 8.80 -22.31
CA GLY A 439 -6.08 8.07 -23.45
C GLY A 439 -5.17 7.00 -24.06
N ARG A 440 -4.18 6.50 -23.33
CA ARG A 440 -3.25 5.46 -23.82
C ARG A 440 -3.48 4.14 -23.08
N LYS A 441 -4.21 3.22 -23.72
CA LYS A 441 -4.45 1.86 -23.19
C LYS A 441 -3.35 0.91 -23.67
N ILE A 442 -2.44 0.53 -22.77
CA ILE A 442 -1.39 -0.44 -23.10
C ILE A 442 -2.01 -1.81 -23.42
N GLU A 443 -1.45 -2.48 -24.41
CA GLU A 443 -1.89 -3.81 -24.89
C GLU A 443 -0.73 -4.81 -24.98
N ARG A 444 0.51 -4.34 -25.17
CA ARG A 444 1.70 -5.21 -25.25
C ARG A 444 2.88 -4.63 -24.51
N VAL A 445 3.69 -5.52 -23.96
CA VAL A 445 4.94 -5.22 -23.30
C VAL A 445 6.04 -6.05 -23.95
N ARG A 446 7.03 -5.38 -24.55
CA ARG A 446 8.17 -6.01 -25.22
C ARG A 446 9.44 -5.72 -24.44
N ARG A 447 10.25 -6.74 -24.19
CA ARG A 447 11.52 -6.62 -23.51
C ARG A 447 12.67 -6.89 -24.47
N ASP A 448 13.68 -6.02 -24.46
CA ASP A 448 14.94 -6.23 -25.18
C ASP A 448 16.08 -6.57 -24.22
N ALA A 449 16.29 -7.86 -23.94
CA ALA A 449 17.27 -8.32 -22.96
C ALA A 449 18.65 -7.66 -23.11
N ALA A 450 19.12 -7.44 -24.35
CA ALA A 450 20.41 -6.84 -24.64
C ALA A 450 20.44 -5.34 -24.30
N ALA A 451 19.42 -4.59 -24.72
CA ALA A 451 19.33 -3.14 -24.46
C ALA A 451 18.93 -2.79 -23.02
N LYS A 452 18.43 -3.77 -22.25
CA LYS A 452 17.91 -3.55 -20.88
C LYS A 452 16.74 -2.55 -20.80
N THR A 453 15.91 -2.50 -21.84
CA THR A 453 14.72 -1.66 -21.93
C THR A 453 13.39 -2.42 -22.03
N VAL A 454 12.31 -1.81 -21.56
CA VAL A 454 10.92 -2.24 -21.69
C VAL A 454 10.20 -1.30 -22.67
N THR A 455 9.53 -1.86 -23.66
CA THR A 455 8.74 -1.13 -24.64
C THR A 455 7.26 -1.40 -24.43
N LEU A 456 6.50 -0.35 -24.14
CA LEU A 456 5.05 -0.39 -23.96
C LEU A 456 4.39 -0.04 -25.29
N GLN A 457 3.41 -0.84 -25.72
CA GLN A 457 2.72 -0.66 -26.99
C GLN A 457 1.21 -0.52 -26.80
N TRP A 458 0.59 0.38 -27.56
CA TRP A 458 -0.84 0.66 -27.56
C TRP A 458 -1.33 1.01 -28.97
N ARG A 459 -2.64 1.14 -29.10
CA ARG A 459 -3.31 1.69 -30.28
C ARG A 459 -4.19 2.85 -29.87
N ASP A 460 -4.44 3.79 -30.80
CA ASP A 460 -5.36 4.88 -30.52
C ASP A 460 -6.82 4.40 -30.69
N LYS A 461 -7.05 3.50 -31.63
CA LYS A 461 -8.35 2.86 -31.88
C LYS A 461 -8.22 1.34 -31.91
N PRO A 462 -9.24 0.59 -31.45
CA PRO A 462 -9.24 -0.88 -31.50
C PRO A 462 -9.08 -1.46 -32.92
N THR A 463 -9.49 -0.68 -33.93
CA THR A 463 -9.41 -1.03 -35.35
C THR A 463 -8.04 -0.79 -35.98
N ASP A 464 -7.14 -0.09 -35.30
CA ASP A 464 -5.81 0.19 -35.84
C ASP A 464 -5.01 -1.11 -35.95
N THR A 465 -4.30 -1.27 -37.07
CA THR A 465 -3.44 -2.43 -37.34
C THR A 465 -2.02 -2.24 -36.82
N GLU A 466 -1.57 -1.00 -36.72
CA GLU A 466 -0.23 -0.64 -36.27
C GLU A 466 -0.23 -0.23 -34.80
N PHE A 467 0.80 -0.67 -34.07
CA PHE A 467 1.00 -0.30 -32.68
C PHE A 467 1.90 0.93 -32.60
N LYS A 468 1.51 1.90 -31.76
CA LYS A 468 2.40 2.92 -31.24
C LYS A 468 3.21 2.35 -30.08
N SER A 469 4.36 2.95 -29.81
CA SER A 469 5.24 2.47 -28.74
C SER A 469 6.05 3.56 -28.08
N SER A 470 6.36 3.35 -26.81
CA SER A 470 7.38 4.11 -26.07
C SER A 470 8.28 3.13 -25.32
N THR A 471 9.57 3.42 -25.30
CA THR A 471 10.60 2.59 -24.66
C THR A 471 11.12 3.28 -23.39
N TYR A 472 11.38 2.47 -22.37
CA TYR A 472 11.77 2.88 -21.01
C TYR A 472 12.87 1.95 -20.50
N ASP A 473 13.65 2.39 -19.53
CA ASP A 473 14.56 1.50 -18.79
C ASP A 473 13.77 0.59 -17.83
N PHE A 474 12.75 1.15 -17.17
CA PHE A 474 11.84 0.43 -16.27
C PHE A 474 10.39 0.81 -16.56
N ALA A 475 9.48 -0.13 -16.32
CA ALA A 475 8.05 0.11 -16.30
C ALA A 475 7.48 -0.22 -14.91
N VAL A 476 6.81 0.73 -14.29
CA VAL A 476 6.02 0.49 -13.07
C VAL A 476 4.55 0.37 -13.48
N VAL A 477 3.94 -0.77 -13.24
CA VAL A 477 2.58 -1.08 -13.70
C VAL A 477 1.64 -1.03 -12.50
N GLY A 478 0.84 0.04 -12.43
CA GLY A 478 -0.21 0.27 -11.44
C GLY A 478 -1.60 -0.23 -11.85
N VAL A 479 -1.69 -0.97 -12.97
CA VAL A 479 -2.93 -1.42 -13.59
C VAL A 479 -3.38 -2.74 -12.96
N PRO A 480 -4.67 -2.93 -12.61
CA PRO A 480 -5.14 -4.16 -11.98
C PRO A 480 -4.98 -5.38 -12.91
N PHE A 481 -4.77 -6.55 -12.31
CA PHE A 481 -4.54 -7.79 -13.05
C PHE A 481 -5.70 -8.24 -13.93
N THR A 482 -6.92 -7.84 -13.59
CA THR A 482 -8.13 -7.96 -14.44
C THR A 482 -7.92 -7.37 -15.85
N VAL A 483 -7.12 -6.32 -15.98
CA VAL A 483 -6.76 -5.69 -17.25
C VAL A 483 -5.42 -6.20 -17.77
N VAL A 484 -4.39 -6.31 -16.91
CA VAL A 484 -3.04 -6.75 -17.33
C VAL A 484 -3.05 -8.17 -17.88
N LYS A 485 -3.96 -9.05 -17.45
CA LYS A 485 -4.11 -10.41 -18.01
C LYS A 485 -4.46 -10.42 -19.51
N GLN A 486 -4.95 -9.31 -20.05
CA GLN A 486 -5.23 -9.14 -21.48
C GLN A 486 -3.99 -8.71 -22.27
N TRP A 487 -2.92 -8.27 -21.60
CA TRP A 487 -1.70 -7.79 -22.25
C TRP A 487 -0.83 -8.93 -22.77
N ARG A 488 -0.09 -8.66 -23.84
CA ARG A 488 0.87 -9.62 -24.40
C ARG A 488 2.29 -9.25 -24.00
N PHE A 489 2.89 -10.08 -23.15
CA PHE A 489 4.29 -10.00 -22.75
C PHE A 489 5.19 -10.81 -23.70
N SER A 490 6.34 -10.25 -24.06
CA SER A 490 7.35 -10.92 -24.89
C SER A 490 8.76 -10.50 -24.44
N PRO A 491 9.56 -11.43 -23.89
CA PRO A 491 9.21 -12.82 -23.61
C PRO A 491 8.10 -12.92 -22.57
N ARG A 492 7.53 -14.11 -22.39
CA ARG A 492 6.56 -14.35 -21.32
C ARG A 492 7.27 -14.20 -19.97
N LEU A 493 6.56 -13.65 -18.99
CA LEU A 493 7.03 -13.62 -17.61
C LEU A 493 7.02 -15.02 -17.00
N ASP A 494 7.64 -15.16 -15.84
CA ASP A 494 7.68 -16.42 -15.09
C ASP A 494 6.28 -16.95 -14.76
N ALA A 495 6.20 -18.27 -14.57
CA ALA A 495 4.92 -18.97 -14.43
C ALA A 495 4.10 -18.46 -13.23
N THR A 496 4.73 -18.23 -12.08
CA THR A 496 4.04 -17.85 -10.85
C THR A 496 3.42 -16.45 -10.96
N ILE A 497 4.16 -15.45 -11.44
CA ILE A 497 3.60 -14.11 -11.65
C ILE A 497 2.55 -14.10 -12.78
N THR A 498 2.76 -14.91 -13.83
CA THR A 498 1.77 -15.08 -14.89
C THR A 498 0.47 -15.70 -14.36
N ASN A 499 0.56 -16.65 -13.40
CA ASN A 499 -0.59 -17.23 -12.73
C ASN A 499 -1.27 -16.20 -11.84
N ALA A 500 -0.53 -15.43 -11.05
CA ALA A 500 -1.08 -14.35 -10.23
C ALA A 500 -1.91 -13.37 -11.09
N MET A 501 -1.36 -12.93 -12.22
CA MET A 501 -2.07 -12.06 -13.16
C MET A 501 -3.37 -12.67 -13.70
N ARG A 502 -3.40 -13.98 -13.93
CA ARG A 502 -4.54 -14.67 -14.54
C ARG A 502 -5.62 -15.08 -13.55
N GLN A 503 -5.21 -15.44 -12.33
CA GLN A 503 -6.02 -16.19 -11.38
C GLN A 503 -6.38 -15.39 -10.13
N MET A 504 -5.81 -14.20 -9.91
CA MET A 504 -6.22 -13.33 -8.82
C MET A 504 -7.71 -12.97 -8.98
N PRO A 505 -8.59 -13.44 -8.08
CA PRO A 505 -10.01 -13.08 -8.08
C PRO A 505 -10.18 -11.61 -7.66
N TYR A 506 -11.27 -11.02 -8.12
CA TYR A 506 -11.68 -9.66 -7.74
C TYR A 506 -13.17 -9.69 -7.39
N ALA A 507 -13.55 -8.98 -6.33
CA ALA A 507 -14.94 -8.72 -6.01
C ALA A 507 -15.60 -7.85 -7.09
N ASP A 508 -16.92 -7.99 -7.24
CA ASP A 508 -17.77 -7.09 -8.00
C ASP A 508 -18.56 -6.19 -7.05
N ALA A 509 -18.81 -4.95 -7.46
CA ALA A 509 -19.57 -4.01 -6.66
C ALA A 509 -20.22 -2.95 -7.54
N CYS A 510 -21.46 -2.63 -7.21
CA CYS A 510 -22.23 -1.58 -7.84
C CYS A 510 -22.66 -0.54 -6.81
N LYS A 511 -22.66 0.72 -7.25
CA LYS A 511 -23.13 1.87 -6.51
C LYS A 511 -24.09 2.69 -7.34
N VAL A 512 -25.15 3.17 -6.71
CA VAL A 512 -26.11 4.10 -7.31
C VAL A 512 -26.30 5.31 -6.39
N ALA A 513 -25.90 6.47 -6.89
CA ALA A 513 -26.13 7.75 -6.22
C ALA A 513 -27.38 8.42 -6.80
N LEU A 514 -28.23 8.96 -5.93
CA LEU A 514 -29.47 9.64 -6.30
C LEU A 514 -29.49 11.04 -5.68
N GLU A 515 -29.74 12.07 -6.47
CA GLU A 515 -29.91 13.44 -6.00
C GLU A 515 -31.38 13.74 -5.66
N PHE A 516 -31.57 14.36 -4.50
CA PHE A 516 -32.84 14.92 -4.05
C PHE A 516 -32.72 16.43 -3.92
N SER A 517 -33.84 17.15 -4.10
CA SER A 517 -33.88 18.61 -4.05
C SER A 517 -33.57 19.19 -2.66
N GLU A 518 -33.66 18.34 -1.63
CA GLU A 518 -33.36 18.66 -0.25
C GLU A 518 -32.95 17.40 0.54
N ARG A 519 -32.33 17.62 1.69
CA ARG A 519 -31.90 16.57 2.64
C ARG A 519 -33.09 16.05 3.43
N PHE A 520 -34.00 15.35 2.76
CA PHE A 520 -35.26 14.91 3.35
C PHE A 520 -35.06 13.97 4.56
N TRP A 521 -33.96 13.21 4.57
CA TRP A 521 -33.57 12.35 5.68
C TRP A 521 -33.20 13.13 6.96
N GLU A 522 -32.83 14.41 6.84
CA GLU A 522 -32.56 15.31 7.98
C GLU A 522 -33.80 16.11 8.41
N THR A 523 -34.77 16.33 7.51
CA THR A 523 -35.79 17.37 7.68
C THR A 523 -37.25 16.89 7.62
N ARG A 524 -37.53 15.77 6.95
CA ARG A 524 -38.90 15.24 6.75
C ARG A 524 -39.18 13.95 7.50
N LEU A 525 -38.15 13.25 7.95
CA LEU A 525 -38.33 12.07 8.80
C LEU A 525 -38.72 12.50 10.22
N PRO A 526 -39.61 11.75 10.90
CA PRO A 526 -39.93 11.99 12.32
C PRO A 526 -38.69 11.95 13.22
N LYS A 527 -37.72 11.11 12.84
CA LYS A 527 -36.40 11.01 13.46
C LYS A 527 -35.34 11.29 12.40
N PRO A 528 -34.66 12.45 12.44
CA PRO A 528 -33.62 12.81 11.48
C PRO A 528 -32.44 11.84 11.47
N ILE A 529 -31.86 11.61 10.30
CA ILE A 529 -30.65 10.81 10.09
C ILE A 529 -29.49 11.74 9.77
N TYR A 530 -28.35 11.59 10.45
CA TYR A 530 -27.15 12.39 10.24
C TYR A 530 -25.96 11.49 9.90
N GLY A 531 -25.64 11.38 8.61
CA GLY A 531 -24.62 10.45 8.11
C GLY A 531 -24.98 8.96 8.33
N GLY A 532 -24.01 8.07 8.15
CA GLY A 532 -24.18 6.63 8.36
C GLY A 532 -24.36 5.82 7.08
N CYS A 533 -23.84 4.59 7.10
CA CYS A 533 -24.10 3.51 6.14
C CYS A 533 -24.75 2.33 6.88
N SER A 534 -25.81 2.59 7.64
CA SER A 534 -26.46 1.57 8.49
C SER A 534 -27.95 1.45 8.23
N THR A 535 -28.47 2.10 7.17
CA THR A 535 -29.80 1.76 6.67
C THR A 535 -29.69 0.53 5.78
N THR A 536 -30.43 -0.51 6.16
CA THR A 536 -30.39 -1.83 5.51
C THR A 536 -31.78 -2.28 5.11
N THR A 537 -31.83 -3.21 4.17
CA THR A 537 -33.08 -3.77 3.68
C THR A 537 -32.89 -5.19 3.13
N ASP A 538 -33.96 -5.97 3.15
CA ASP A 538 -34.05 -7.24 2.45
C ASP A 538 -34.52 -7.12 0.98
N ILE A 539 -34.81 -5.91 0.47
CA ILE A 539 -35.05 -5.68 -0.96
C ILE A 539 -33.80 -6.17 -1.73
N PRO A 540 -33.93 -7.20 -2.59
CA PRO A 540 -32.77 -7.86 -3.17
C PRO A 540 -31.84 -6.92 -3.94
N GLY A 541 -30.56 -6.93 -3.60
CA GLY A 541 -29.54 -6.20 -4.34
C GLY A 541 -29.45 -4.69 -4.06
N ILE A 542 -30.22 -4.13 -3.11
CA ILE A 542 -29.99 -2.74 -2.66
C ILE A 542 -28.71 -2.66 -1.81
N GLY A 543 -28.48 -3.66 -0.95
CA GLY A 543 -27.36 -3.66 -0.03
C GLY A 543 -27.52 -2.58 1.04
N THR A 544 -26.53 -1.70 1.16
CA THR A 544 -26.53 -0.63 2.17
C THR A 544 -26.84 0.74 1.57
N ILE A 545 -27.65 1.53 2.27
CA ILE A 545 -27.91 2.94 1.97
C ILE A 545 -27.03 3.83 2.84
N CYS A 546 -26.34 4.78 2.22
CA CYS A 546 -25.46 5.72 2.92
C CYS A 546 -25.89 7.17 2.77
N TYR A 547 -25.93 7.89 3.89
CA TYR A 547 -26.19 9.32 3.93
C TYR A 547 -24.88 10.10 4.06
N PRO A 548 -24.79 11.29 3.44
CA PRO A 548 -23.63 12.17 3.56
C PRO A 548 -23.21 12.45 5.01
N SER A 549 -21.92 12.26 5.32
CA SER A 549 -21.30 12.75 6.57
C SER A 549 -20.84 14.21 6.48
N TYR A 550 -21.08 14.86 5.35
CA TYR A 550 -20.72 16.25 5.05
C TYR A 550 -21.97 17.11 4.89
N ASN A 551 -21.80 18.42 5.07
CA ASN A 551 -22.85 19.43 4.96
C ASN A 551 -24.11 19.08 5.77
N ILE A 552 -23.92 18.55 6.98
CA ILE A 552 -25.00 18.23 7.92
C ILE A 552 -25.74 19.52 8.29
N ASN A 553 -27.08 19.48 8.29
CA ASN A 553 -27.98 20.64 8.39
C ASN A 553 -27.86 21.61 7.21
N GLY A 554 -27.24 21.19 6.11
CA GLY A 554 -27.17 21.95 4.87
C GLY A 554 -28.55 22.10 4.22
N THR A 555 -28.65 23.04 3.30
CA THR A 555 -29.87 23.27 2.49
C THR A 555 -29.57 23.10 1.01
N GLY A 556 -30.61 22.88 0.20
CA GLY A 556 -30.49 22.69 -1.24
C GLY A 556 -30.28 21.22 -1.65
N PRO A 557 -30.02 20.99 -2.95
CA PRO A 557 -29.88 19.65 -3.49
C PRO A 557 -28.75 18.86 -2.82
N ALA A 558 -29.00 17.59 -2.57
CA ALA A 558 -28.04 16.68 -1.95
C ALA A 558 -28.30 15.26 -2.40
N SER A 559 -27.26 14.44 -2.42
CA SER A 559 -27.35 13.06 -2.84
C SER A 559 -27.16 12.06 -1.72
N ILE A 560 -27.86 10.94 -1.83
CA ILE A 560 -27.62 9.73 -1.04
C ILE A 560 -26.98 8.67 -1.93
N LEU A 561 -26.22 7.77 -1.32
CA LEU A 561 -25.88 6.50 -1.95
C LEU A 561 -27.07 5.57 -1.70
N GLY A 562 -27.98 5.50 -2.68
CA GLY A 562 -29.21 4.73 -2.57
C GLY A 562 -29.00 3.23 -2.66
N SER A 563 -27.85 2.79 -3.19
CA SER A 563 -27.42 1.41 -3.13
C SER A 563 -25.89 1.34 -3.13
N TYR A 564 -25.36 0.50 -2.25
CA TYR A 564 -24.02 -0.05 -2.32
C TYR A 564 -24.09 -1.55 -2.08
N ILE A 565 -23.82 -2.32 -3.13
CA ILE A 565 -23.93 -3.78 -3.13
C ILE A 565 -22.65 -4.42 -3.67
N PHE A 566 -22.17 -5.45 -2.98
CA PHE A 566 -20.97 -6.21 -3.33
C PHE A 566 -21.09 -7.71 -3.01
N ASP A 567 -22.23 -8.15 -2.48
CA ASP A 567 -22.47 -9.55 -2.09
C ASP A 567 -23.10 -10.36 -3.21
N ASN A 568 -22.96 -11.69 -3.14
CA ASN A 568 -23.73 -12.68 -3.93
C ASN A 568 -23.75 -12.41 -5.45
N HIS A 569 -22.67 -11.85 -6.00
CA HIS A 569 -22.53 -11.50 -7.42
C HIS A 569 -23.61 -10.52 -7.94
N PHE A 570 -24.24 -9.76 -7.03
CA PHE A 570 -25.20 -8.72 -7.43
C PHE A 570 -24.54 -7.65 -8.29
N GLY A 571 -23.25 -7.36 -8.09
CA GLY A 571 -22.48 -6.48 -8.97
C GLY A 571 -22.62 -6.90 -10.42
N SER A 572 -22.17 -8.11 -10.76
CA SER A 572 -22.30 -8.69 -12.10
C SER A 572 -23.73 -8.76 -12.61
N ARG A 573 -24.70 -9.05 -11.73
CA ARG A 573 -26.12 -9.12 -12.09
C ARG A 573 -26.64 -7.76 -12.54
N PHE A 574 -26.35 -6.70 -11.79
CA PHE A 574 -26.72 -5.34 -12.16
C PHE A 574 -25.90 -4.82 -13.34
N GLY A 575 -24.65 -5.25 -13.50
CA GLY A 575 -23.82 -5.03 -14.69
C GLY A 575 -24.52 -5.43 -15.99
N GLY A 576 -25.38 -6.45 -15.96
CA GLY A 576 -26.20 -6.87 -17.10
C GLY A 576 -27.45 -6.03 -17.39
N LEU A 577 -27.88 -5.16 -16.47
CA LEU A 577 -29.04 -4.27 -16.66
C LEU A 577 -28.65 -2.94 -17.29
N SER A 578 -29.60 -2.30 -17.96
CA SER A 578 -29.43 -0.91 -18.38
C SER A 578 -29.32 0.02 -17.16
N GLU A 579 -28.67 1.16 -17.34
CA GLU A 579 -28.58 2.19 -16.30
C GLU A 579 -29.96 2.63 -15.81
N ALA A 580 -30.88 2.90 -16.74
CA ALA A 580 -32.23 3.35 -16.41
C ALA A 580 -33.01 2.34 -15.55
N GLU A 581 -32.94 1.04 -15.88
CA GLU A 581 -33.63 -0.01 -15.11
C GLU A 581 -33.06 -0.13 -13.69
N HIS A 582 -31.74 -0.14 -13.55
CA HIS A 582 -31.11 -0.27 -12.24
C HIS A 582 -31.32 0.97 -11.37
N VAL A 583 -31.19 2.17 -11.94
CA VAL A 583 -31.43 3.44 -11.22
C VAL A 583 -32.89 3.55 -10.79
N GLN A 584 -33.83 3.17 -11.66
CA GLN A 584 -35.25 3.16 -11.31
C GLN A 584 -35.54 2.15 -10.18
N TYR A 585 -34.96 0.96 -10.25
CA TYR A 585 -35.08 -0.05 -9.19
C TYR A 585 -34.61 0.47 -7.83
N VAL A 586 -33.45 1.14 -7.79
CA VAL A 586 -32.92 1.75 -6.56
C VAL A 586 -33.81 2.92 -6.10
N LEU A 587 -34.28 3.76 -7.02
CA LEU A 587 -35.20 4.85 -6.67
C LEU A 587 -36.50 4.33 -6.05
N ASP A 588 -37.10 3.29 -6.63
CA ASP A 588 -38.32 2.67 -6.12
C ASP A 588 -38.10 2.14 -4.70
N ALA A 589 -36.97 1.46 -4.45
CA ALA A 589 -36.60 1.00 -3.11
C ALA A 589 -36.43 2.16 -2.13
N ILE A 590 -35.79 3.27 -2.53
CA ILE A 590 -35.64 4.45 -1.67
C ILE A 590 -36.99 5.07 -1.33
N LEU A 591 -37.89 5.19 -2.30
CA LEU A 591 -39.25 5.69 -2.08
C LEU A 591 -40.06 4.75 -1.19
N GLU A 592 -39.86 3.44 -1.32
CA GLU A 592 -40.52 2.43 -0.49
C GLU A 592 -40.07 2.48 0.97
N ILE A 593 -38.75 2.56 1.21
CA ILE A 593 -38.13 2.56 2.54
C ILE A 593 -38.46 3.87 3.30
N HIS A 594 -38.38 5.02 2.61
CA HIS A 594 -38.54 6.33 3.24
C HIS A 594 -39.96 6.88 3.17
N GLY A 595 -40.83 6.25 2.37
CA GLY A 595 -42.24 6.60 2.24
C GLY A 595 -42.46 8.06 1.81
N PRO A 596 -43.48 8.74 2.35
CA PRO A 596 -43.83 10.10 1.98
C PRO A 596 -42.70 11.14 2.16
N ALA A 597 -41.68 10.85 2.97
CA ALA A 597 -40.58 11.78 3.20
C ALA A 597 -39.73 12.04 1.95
N ALA A 598 -39.56 11.03 1.09
CA ALA A 598 -38.76 11.16 -0.15
C ALA A 598 -39.60 11.53 -1.39
N ALA A 599 -40.93 11.48 -1.28
CA ALA A 599 -41.84 11.59 -2.41
C ALA A 599 -41.75 12.96 -3.11
N GLY A 600 -41.57 12.94 -4.43
CA GLY A 600 -41.51 14.14 -5.27
C GLY A 600 -40.23 14.96 -5.15
N LEU A 601 -39.21 14.46 -4.44
CA LEU A 601 -37.95 15.19 -4.20
C LEU A 601 -36.80 14.75 -5.13
N TYR A 602 -36.91 13.60 -5.79
CA TYR A 602 -35.89 13.15 -6.73
C TYR A 602 -35.75 14.15 -7.89
N THR A 603 -34.54 14.63 -8.15
CA THR A 603 -34.30 15.70 -9.15
C THR A 603 -34.18 15.17 -10.58
N GLY A 604 -34.11 13.84 -10.74
CA GLY A 604 -33.76 13.18 -12.00
C GLY A 604 -32.26 12.96 -12.18
N LYS A 605 -31.41 13.54 -11.32
CA LYS A 605 -29.95 13.37 -11.42
C LYS A 605 -29.47 12.19 -10.58
N HIS A 606 -28.58 11.41 -11.17
CA HIS A 606 -28.04 10.20 -10.58
C HIS A 606 -26.68 9.89 -11.19
N ASP A 607 -25.99 8.94 -10.58
CA ASP A 607 -24.85 8.28 -11.18
C ASP A 607 -24.86 6.80 -10.79
N ARG A 608 -24.33 5.95 -11.66
CA ARG A 608 -24.22 4.51 -11.46
C ARG A 608 -22.82 4.06 -11.82
N VAL A 609 -22.15 3.40 -10.89
CA VAL A 609 -20.84 2.79 -11.14
C VAL A 609 -20.88 1.33 -10.73
N CYS A 610 -20.69 0.46 -11.71
CA CYS A 610 -20.49 -0.97 -11.54
C CYS A 610 -19.09 -1.31 -12.04
N TRP A 611 -18.19 -1.68 -11.13
CA TRP A 611 -16.76 -1.75 -11.44
C TRP A 611 -16.38 -2.91 -12.36
N GLU A 612 -17.20 -3.96 -12.41
CA GLU A 612 -16.99 -5.14 -13.25
C GLU A 612 -17.21 -4.87 -14.74
N ILE A 613 -18.05 -3.88 -15.09
CA ILE A 613 -18.27 -3.43 -16.47
C ILE A 613 -17.38 -2.24 -16.87
N ASP A 614 -16.60 -1.67 -15.95
CA ASP A 614 -15.60 -0.66 -16.28
C ASP A 614 -14.46 -1.31 -17.11
N PRO A 615 -14.17 -0.84 -18.34
CA PRO A 615 -13.19 -1.46 -19.24
C PRO A 615 -11.72 -1.21 -18.86
N LEU A 616 -11.47 -0.38 -17.84
CA LEU A 616 -10.15 0.00 -17.32
C LEU A 616 -9.89 -0.56 -15.91
N GLN A 617 -10.92 -1.10 -15.23
CA GLN A 617 -10.79 -1.75 -13.93
C GLN A 617 -11.27 -3.21 -13.96
N SER A 618 -12.44 -3.48 -14.55
CA SER A 618 -13.03 -4.82 -14.71
C SER A 618 -13.05 -5.64 -13.40
N GLY A 619 -13.42 -4.98 -12.30
CA GLY A 619 -13.42 -5.51 -10.94
C GLY A 619 -13.20 -4.43 -9.89
N SER A 620 -13.79 -4.61 -8.70
CA SER A 620 -13.79 -3.61 -7.63
C SER A 620 -12.48 -3.60 -6.84
N TRP A 621 -12.11 -4.73 -6.25
CA TRP A 621 -10.85 -4.93 -5.52
C TRP A 621 -10.44 -6.40 -5.58
N ALA A 622 -9.15 -6.69 -5.35
CA ALA A 622 -8.68 -8.07 -5.28
C ALA A 622 -9.25 -8.80 -4.04
N SER A 623 -9.61 -10.08 -4.19
CA SER A 623 -10.22 -10.89 -3.13
C SER A 623 -9.55 -12.27 -3.01
N PRO A 624 -8.26 -12.35 -2.65
CA PRO A 624 -7.46 -13.56 -2.87
C PRO A 624 -8.03 -14.79 -2.16
N THR A 625 -8.00 -15.93 -2.86
CA THR A 625 -8.41 -17.20 -2.29
C THR A 625 -7.31 -17.84 -1.45
N VAL A 626 -7.64 -18.92 -0.75
CA VAL A 626 -6.67 -19.71 0.02
C VAL A 626 -5.35 -19.98 -0.72
N GLY A 627 -4.24 -19.68 -0.05
CA GLY A 627 -2.85 -19.89 -0.46
C GLY A 627 -2.31 -18.84 -1.44
N GLN A 628 -3.12 -17.89 -1.91
CA GLN A 628 -2.68 -16.92 -2.90
C GLN A 628 -1.79 -15.82 -2.32
N HIS A 629 -1.97 -15.42 -1.05
CA HIS A 629 -1.03 -14.47 -0.43
C HIS A 629 0.33 -15.13 -0.23
N GLU A 630 0.36 -16.34 0.35
CA GLU A 630 1.59 -17.12 0.56
C GLU A 630 2.36 -17.32 -0.76
N LEU A 631 1.64 -17.60 -1.86
CA LEU A 631 2.25 -17.90 -3.16
C LEU A 631 2.64 -16.66 -3.96
N PHE A 632 1.77 -15.64 -4.06
CA PHE A 632 1.93 -14.57 -5.04
C PHE A 632 2.60 -13.32 -4.50
N ILE A 633 2.48 -13.02 -3.21
CA ILE A 633 3.12 -11.83 -2.62
C ILE A 633 4.64 -11.83 -2.82
N PRO A 634 5.36 -12.95 -2.61
CA PRO A 634 6.79 -13.01 -2.91
C PRO A 634 7.14 -12.71 -4.37
N GLU A 635 6.24 -12.99 -5.32
CA GLU A 635 6.46 -12.63 -6.73
C GLU A 635 6.28 -11.15 -6.99
N TYR A 636 5.38 -10.46 -6.28
CA TYR A 636 5.17 -9.02 -6.42
C TYR A 636 6.39 -8.21 -5.97
N PHE A 637 7.26 -8.83 -5.17
CA PHE A 637 8.47 -8.22 -4.60
C PHE A 637 9.69 -8.40 -5.50
N LYS A 638 9.52 -9.03 -6.66
CA LYS A 638 10.56 -9.20 -7.67
C LYS A 638 10.37 -8.19 -8.79
N THR A 639 11.48 -7.80 -9.42
CA THR A 639 11.45 -7.05 -10.67
C THR A 639 11.46 -8.04 -11.82
N HIS A 640 10.35 -8.10 -12.54
CA HIS A 640 10.16 -9.02 -13.64
C HIS A 640 10.63 -8.36 -14.94
N ASP A 641 11.89 -8.62 -15.32
CA ASP A 641 12.47 -8.08 -16.55
C ASP A 641 12.38 -6.54 -16.68
N GLY A 642 12.61 -5.80 -15.61
CA GLY A 642 12.48 -4.34 -15.60
C GLY A 642 11.04 -3.85 -15.46
N VAL A 643 10.09 -4.75 -15.21
CA VAL A 643 8.70 -4.43 -14.84
C VAL A 643 8.53 -4.61 -13.33
N VAL A 644 7.97 -3.60 -12.67
CA VAL A 644 7.58 -3.62 -11.26
C VAL A 644 6.07 -3.48 -11.19
N PHE A 645 5.37 -4.43 -10.57
CA PHE A 645 3.93 -4.32 -10.34
C PHE A 645 3.64 -3.58 -9.04
N VAL A 646 2.68 -2.66 -9.05
CA VAL A 646 2.20 -1.92 -7.88
C VAL A 646 0.67 -1.81 -7.92
N GLY A 647 0.05 -1.55 -6.77
CA GLY A 647 -1.40 -1.47 -6.65
C GLY A 647 -1.92 -2.27 -5.46
N GLU A 648 -3.17 -2.04 -5.09
CA GLU A 648 -3.83 -2.71 -3.96
C GLU A 648 -3.80 -4.25 -4.06
N HIS A 649 -3.82 -4.79 -5.28
CA HIS A 649 -3.81 -6.22 -5.58
C HIS A 649 -2.43 -6.86 -5.39
N THR A 650 -1.42 -6.03 -5.17
CA THR A 650 -0.05 -6.46 -4.81
C THR A 650 0.28 -6.12 -3.35
N SER A 651 -0.75 -5.79 -2.56
CA SER A 651 -0.71 -5.62 -1.11
C SER A 651 -1.42 -6.80 -0.43
N TYR A 652 -1.74 -6.69 0.85
CA TYR A 652 -2.35 -7.73 1.67
C TYR A 652 -3.66 -7.29 2.35
N THR A 653 -3.96 -5.99 2.42
CA THR A 653 -5.31 -5.50 2.76
C THR A 653 -5.93 -4.98 1.48
N HIS A 654 -7.07 -5.50 1.04
CA HIS A 654 -7.61 -5.16 -0.28
C HIS A 654 -8.81 -4.23 -0.18
N GLY A 655 -9.08 -3.48 -1.24
CA GLY A 655 -10.17 -2.48 -1.26
C GLY A 655 -9.82 -1.11 -0.70
N TRP A 656 -8.59 -0.90 -0.21
CA TRP A 656 -8.19 0.36 0.44
C TRP A 656 -7.13 1.16 -0.32
N ILE A 657 -7.22 2.50 -0.25
CA ILE A 657 -6.20 3.41 -0.82
C ILE A 657 -4.85 3.22 -0.10
N ALA A 658 -4.86 2.94 1.21
CA ALA A 658 -3.66 2.69 2.00
C ALA A 658 -2.78 1.62 1.35
N SER A 659 -3.38 0.51 0.92
CA SER A 659 -2.75 -0.62 0.25
C SER A 659 -2.13 -0.26 -1.10
N ALA A 660 -2.78 0.64 -1.85
CA ALA A 660 -2.23 1.13 -3.11
C ALA A 660 -1.00 2.03 -2.89
N ILE A 661 -1.02 2.88 -1.85
CA ILE A 661 0.12 3.73 -1.46
C ILE A 661 1.27 2.88 -0.92
N GLU A 662 0.96 1.92 -0.07
CA GLU A 662 1.91 0.97 0.52
C GLU A 662 2.65 0.17 -0.54
N SER A 663 1.91 -0.43 -1.47
CA SER A 663 2.52 -1.14 -2.60
C SER A 663 3.37 -0.21 -3.48
N ALA A 664 2.98 1.06 -3.66
CA ALA A 664 3.78 2.02 -4.41
C ALA A 664 5.08 2.40 -3.70
N LEU A 665 5.07 2.51 -2.36
CA LEU A 665 6.29 2.72 -1.56
C LEU A 665 7.23 1.53 -1.74
N ARG A 666 6.73 0.30 -1.58
CA ARG A 666 7.51 -0.92 -1.81
C ARG A 666 8.06 -0.97 -3.24
N GLY A 667 7.24 -0.77 -4.27
CA GLY A 667 7.67 -0.81 -5.66
C GLY A 667 8.71 0.26 -6.01
N SER A 668 8.60 1.44 -5.39
CA SER A 668 9.59 2.51 -5.56
C SER A 668 10.91 2.16 -4.88
N VAL A 669 10.87 1.64 -3.64
CA VAL A 669 12.07 1.16 -2.94
C VAL A 669 12.73 0.03 -3.71
N GLN A 670 11.96 -0.94 -4.20
CA GLN A 670 12.43 -2.01 -5.07
C GLN A 670 13.20 -1.44 -6.28
N LEU A 671 12.63 -0.48 -7.01
CA LEU A 671 13.29 0.16 -8.16
C LEU A 671 14.57 0.91 -7.75
N LEU A 672 14.55 1.65 -6.64
CA LEU A 672 15.73 2.36 -6.13
C LEU A 672 16.86 1.37 -5.80
N LEU A 673 16.54 0.25 -5.17
CA LEU A 673 17.51 -0.80 -4.85
C LEU A 673 18.06 -1.50 -6.09
N GLU A 674 17.24 -1.76 -7.13
CA GLU A 674 17.72 -2.26 -8.43
C GLU A 674 18.77 -1.34 -9.07
N LEU A 675 18.68 -0.05 -8.78
CA LEU A 675 19.62 0.98 -9.24
C LEU A 675 20.78 1.23 -8.27
N GLY A 676 20.82 0.51 -7.14
CA GLY A 676 21.80 0.65 -6.06
C GLY A 676 21.68 1.93 -5.24
N LEU A 677 20.55 2.64 -5.34
CA LEU A 677 20.27 3.89 -4.63
C LEU A 677 19.76 3.60 -3.20
N VAL A 678 20.62 3.02 -2.37
CA VAL A 678 20.30 2.57 -1.00
C VAL A 678 19.97 3.76 -0.09
N ASP A 679 20.69 4.87 -0.22
CA ASP A 679 20.45 6.07 0.59
C ASP A 679 19.05 6.65 0.31
N GLU A 680 18.68 6.74 -0.97
CA GLU A 680 17.35 7.17 -1.39
C GLU A 680 16.27 6.20 -0.91
N ALA A 681 16.50 4.89 -1.01
CA ALA A 681 15.59 3.87 -0.48
C ALA A 681 15.37 4.02 1.04
N LYS A 682 16.43 4.24 1.83
CA LYS A 682 16.35 4.50 3.27
C LYS A 682 15.58 5.79 3.58
N ALA A 683 15.80 6.85 2.80
CA ALA A 683 15.10 8.12 2.95
C ALA A 683 13.59 7.98 2.70
N VAL A 684 13.19 7.16 1.71
CA VAL A 684 11.77 6.84 1.47
C VAL A 684 11.16 6.14 2.68
N ILE A 685 11.82 5.11 3.22
CA ILE A 685 11.35 4.39 4.41
C ILE A 685 11.23 5.31 5.61
N GLU A 686 12.21 6.18 5.82
CA GLU A 686 12.20 7.10 6.94
C GLU A 686 11.07 8.11 6.83
N LYS A 687 10.92 8.76 5.67
CA LYS A 687 9.91 9.79 5.43
C LYS A 687 8.50 9.24 5.56
N TRP A 688 8.23 8.10 4.93
CA TRP A 688 6.89 7.51 4.85
C TRP A 688 6.63 6.49 5.94
N MET A 689 7.52 6.42 6.94
CA MET A 689 7.45 5.46 8.04
C MET A 689 7.20 4.03 7.57
N ALA A 690 7.81 3.62 6.46
CA ALA A 690 7.62 2.33 5.80
C ALA A 690 8.36 1.19 6.53
N ARG A 691 8.11 1.07 7.84
CA ARG A 691 8.87 0.22 8.79
C ARG A 691 8.72 -1.28 8.56
N TRP A 692 7.85 -1.67 7.62
CA TRP A 692 7.68 -3.05 7.16
C TRP A 692 8.68 -3.45 6.06
N ILE A 693 9.38 -2.47 5.47
CA ILE A 693 10.47 -2.71 4.53
C ILE A 693 11.78 -2.77 5.30
N GLU A 694 12.56 -3.83 5.08
CA GLU A 694 13.93 -3.94 5.59
C GLU A 694 14.93 -3.75 4.44
N ILE A 695 16.00 -3.00 4.71
CA ILE A 695 17.10 -2.74 3.79
C ILE A 695 18.42 -3.08 4.47
#